data_AF-A0A2W4X854-F1
#
_entry.id   AF-A0A2W4X854-F1
#
_cell.length_a   1.000
_cell.length_b   1.000
_cell.length_c   1.000
_cell.angle_alpha   90.00
_cell.angle_beta   90.00
_cell.angle_gamma   90.00
#
_symmetry.space_group_name_H-M   'P 1'
#
loop_
_entity.id
_entity.type
_entity.pdbx_description
1 polymer ?
#
loop_
_entity_poly.entity_id
_entity_poly.type
_entity_poly.pdbx_seq_one_letter_code
_entity_poly.pdbx_strand_id
1 'polypeptide(L)'
;MATLVADGLYVNLHTENNPGGELRGQIDIDLNNPANFAGTQFPYLSSNLDFSTDSNLADLVVPDDQPPQPNSIAASVVIDVNGEKIGVVGATTPLLRSLSSPGNVGISPQPFDGVPTAAQLDALAAEIQKDVDELIAANPGLDKVVLLSHMQQISIEQALATRLKNVDVIVAGGSNTRLLDDNDRLRPGDTKQGEYPIFSTDADGKPIAIVNTDGNYKYVGRLVVDFDANGNIIPGSYDSAVSGAYATDAQGVVDLNAQGLVDPEIQAIVDALRTNIIGKESNVFGLSDVYLNGDRSGVRIEETNFGNLTADANLALAKQTDATTIISLKNGGGIRDSIGQVIVPTGSTGDVVRLSNEAVTDANGNIVKPTGGISQNDIANALSFNNGLTLATVPAAGLLAIIEHGVAASTAADSNTQGRFPQVAGIEFSFDLTQSANDRVQSLVVLDETGKDADIIVRNGALVGDPNRTFRMVTLGFLATGGDLYPFPTGPAANVVNLTQADSAPRTGQATFAADGSEQDALAEYFAANFSTTPFDMADAPRSADTRIQNLAFRADTVIDSLMAPTVSFNSNNLFAIPGNGTTQIKATLSGRISETVGEIIAIATDDENGTIDGIAPGGAGYQAAALSRSTVVLSTLSASEFGDLNPMRTFDVMGGKFLQFATIKGGTLGDLINGRGGEIIFATPAANGNGQSAIANPNVLSAQSV
;
A
#
# COMPACT_ATOMS: atom_id res chain seq x y z
N MET A 1 21.04 -17.96 -26.58
CA MET A 1 19.89 -18.69 -25.98
C MET A 1 19.65 -18.08 -24.61
N ALA A 2 18.57 -17.34 -24.43
CA ALA A 2 18.25 -16.72 -23.14
C ALA A 2 17.66 -17.78 -22.20
N THR A 3 18.17 -17.85 -20.96
CA THR A 3 17.63 -18.71 -19.90
C THR A 3 17.27 -17.80 -18.72
N LEU A 4 16.15 -18.04 -18.06
CA LEU A 4 15.80 -17.31 -16.83
C LEU A 4 16.58 -17.93 -15.66
N VAL A 5 17.38 -17.13 -14.96
CA VAL A 5 18.26 -17.59 -13.86
C VAL A 5 18.15 -16.60 -12.70
N ALA A 6 18.28 -17.08 -11.47
CA ALA A 6 18.46 -16.22 -10.31
C ALA A 6 19.71 -15.33 -10.50
N ASP A 7 19.59 -14.06 -10.14
CA ASP A 7 20.59 -12.97 -10.22
C ASP A 7 20.90 -12.35 -11.61
N GLY A 8 20.09 -12.58 -12.65
CA GLY A 8 20.19 -11.96 -13.99
C GLY A 8 19.64 -10.52 -14.16
N LEU A 9 19.65 -10.00 -15.40
CA LEU A 9 19.17 -8.65 -15.76
C LEU A 9 17.64 -8.56 -15.62
N TYR A 10 17.17 -7.54 -14.91
CA TYR A 10 15.74 -7.25 -14.78
C TYR A 10 15.19 -6.72 -16.10
N VAL A 11 14.30 -7.49 -16.74
CA VAL A 11 13.59 -7.05 -17.95
C VAL A 11 12.10 -7.08 -17.66
N ASN A 12 11.40 -5.99 -18.03
CA ASN A 12 9.94 -5.92 -18.04
C ASN A 12 9.47 -6.08 -19.49
N LEU A 13 8.81 -7.20 -19.80
CA LEU A 13 8.29 -7.47 -21.14
C LEU A 13 6.78 -7.22 -21.18
N HIS A 14 6.32 -6.37 -22.10
CA HIS A 14 4.91 -6.09 -22.32
C HIS A 14 4.44 -6.81 -23.59
N THR A 15 3.30 -7.49 -23.53
CA THR A 15 2.67 -8.11 -24.72
C THR A 15 1.25 -7.59 -24.89
N GLU A 16 0.67 -7.81 -26.07
CA GLU A 16 -0.71 -7.42 -26.36
C GLU A 16 -1.72 -7.99 -25.36
N ASN A 17 -1.47 -9.22 -24.89
CA ASN A 17 -2.37 -9.94 -24.00
C ASN A 17 -2.16 -9.60 -22.52
N ASN A 18 -1.10 -8.84 -22.18
CA ASN A 18 -0.74 -8.48 -20.81
C ASN A 18 0.03 -7.13 -20.79
N PRO A 19 -0.68 -6.00 -20.96
CA PRO A 19 -0.06 -4.67 -21.11
C PRO A 19 0.60 -4.14 -19.82
N GLY A 20 0.29 -4.70 -18.65
CA GLY A 20 0.88 -4.32 -17.35
C GLY A 20 2.30 -4.84 -17.10
N GLY A 21 2.83 -5.68 -17.98
CA GLY A 21 4.11 -6.38 -17.84
C GLY A 21 3.89 -7.86 -17.56
N GLU A 22 4.25 -8.73 -18.50
CA GLU A 22 4.01 -10.17 -18.47
C GLU A 22 5.19 -10.95 -17.84
N LEU A 23 6.35 -10.31 -17.73
CA LEU A 23 7.53 -10.87 -17.07
C LEU A 23 8.28 -9.79 -16.32
N ARG A 24 8.45 -9.97 -15.02
CA ARG A 24 9.46 -9.30 -14.21
C ARG A 24 10.48 -10.33 -13.79
N GLY A 25 11.33 -10.67 -14.75
CA GLY A 25 12.28 -11.76 -14.64
C GLY A 25 13.71 -11.30 -14.77
N GLN A 26 14.58 -11.97 -14.04
CA GLN A 26 16.02 -11.93 -14.27
C GLN A 26 16.34 -12.81 -15.49
N ILE A 27 16.54 -12.19 -16.64
CA ILE A 27 17.02 -12.88 -17.84
C ILE A 27 18.54 -12.98 -17.70
N ASP A 28 19.09 -14.20 -17.68
CA ASP A 28 20.52 -14.40 -17.90
C ASP A 28 20.76 -14.41 -19.40
N ILE A 29 21.33 -13.30 -19.88
CA ILE A 29 21.88 -13.17 -21.21
C ILE A 29 23.36 -13.51 -21.11
N ASP A 30 23.73 -14.76 -20.80
CA ASP A 30 25.13 -15.21 -20.54
C ASP A 30 26.07 -14.04 -20.15
N LEU A 31 25.76 -13.43 -19.00
CA LEU A 31 26.42 -12.21 -18.52
C LEU A 31 27.79 -12.50 -17.88
N ASN A 32 28.24 -13.77 -17.92
CA ASN A 32 29.59 -14.16 -17.51
C ASN A 32 30.68 -13.45 -18.35
N ASN A 33 30.28 -12.76 -19.41
CA ASN A 33 31.04 -11.68 -20.00
C ASN A 33 30.26 -10.35 -19.94
N PRO A 34 30.49 -9.46 -18.95
CA PRO A 34 29.88 -8.14 -18.89
C PRO A 34 30.18 -7.23 -20.10
N ALA A 35 30.94 -7.72 -21.09
CA ALA A 35 31.11 -7.10 -22.40
C ALA A 35 29.89 -7.20 -23.34
N ASN A 36 28.80 -7.93 -22.99
CA ASN A 36 27.72 -8.24 -23.94
C ASN A 36 26.49 -7.30 -23.90
N PHE A 37 26.23 -6.55 -22.82
CA PHE A 37 25.19 -5.50 -22.85
C PHE A 37 25.84 -4.15 -23.12
N ALA A 38 26.04 -3.83 -24.40
CA ALA A 38 26.67 -2.59 -24.84
C ALA A 38 25.76 -1.34 -24.70
N GLY A 39 24.59 -1.48 -24.05
CA GLY A 39 23.54 -0.47 -24.04
C GLY A 39 22.86 -0.32 -25.40
N THR A 40 22.11 0.76 -25.58
CA THR A 40 21.46 1.08 -26.85
C THR A 40 22.49 1.42 -27.91
N GLN A 41 22.23 1.03 -29.16
CA GLN A 41 23.06 1.44 -30.31
C GLN A 41 22.73 2.87 -30.81
N PHE A 42 21.95 3.61 -30.01
CA PHE A 42 21.44 4.94 -30.30
C PHE A 42 21.33 5.76 -28.98
N PRO A 43 21.31 7.09 -29.06
CA PRO A 43 21.19 7.96 -27.88
C PRO A 43 19.74 8.09 -27.40
N TYR A 44 19.58 8.48 -26.14
CA TYR A 44 18.33 8.98 -25.57
C TYR A 44 18.27 10.50 -25.73
N LEU A 45 17.11 11.03 -26.13
CA LEU A 45 16.95 12.45 -26.45
C LEU A 45 15.97 13.16 -25.51
N SER A 46 16.36 14.31 -24.95
CA SER A 46 15.44 15.24 -24.29
C SER A 46 16.04 16.63 -24.12
N SER A 47 15.46 17.62 -24.81
CA SER A 47 15.82 19.06 -24.74
C SER A 47 15.57 19.69 -23.37
N ASN A 48 14.42 19.37 -22.77
CA ASN A 48 13.92 20.08 -21.60
C ASN A 48 14.19 19.35 -20.28
N LEU A 49 15.16 18.43 -20.28
CA LEU A 49 15.66 17.73 -19.09
C LEU A 49 17.15 18.01 -18.92
N ASP A 50 17.57 18.30 -17.68
CA ASP A 50 18.97 18.47 -17.32
C ASP A 50 19.47 17.27 -16.52
N PHE A 51 20.32 16.45 -17.16
CA PHE A 51 20.87 15.25 -16.56
C PHE A 51 22.19 15.51 -15.80
N SER A 52 22.78 16.70 -15.94
CA SER A 52 24.11 17.01 -15.38
C SER A 52 24.14 17.00 -13.85
N THR A 53 22.97 17.12 -13.21
CA THR A 53 22.78 17.10 -11.76
C THR A 53 22.57 15.70 -11.19
N ASP A 54 22.37 14.68 -12.04
CA ASP A 54 22.19 13.29 -11.60
C ASP A 54 23.49 12.49 -11.73
N SER A 55 24.04 12.00 -10.61
CA SER A 55 25.33 11.32 -10.59
C SER A 55 25.37 10.01 -11.37
N ASN A 56 24.21 9.42 -11.70
CA ASN A 56 24.16 8.17 -12.47
C ASN A 56 24.04 8.42 -13.98
N LEU A 57 23.63 9.63 -14.39
CA LEU A 57 23.33 9.95 -15.78
C LEU A 57 24.25 11.03 -16.36
N ALA A 58 24.88 11.86 -15.52
CA ALA A 58 25.74 12.96 -15.95
C ALA A 58 26.87 12.50 -16.89
N ASP A 59 27.48 11.34 -16.62
CA ASP A 59 28.57 10.79 -17.43
C ASP A 59 28.11 10.26 -18.80
N LEU A 60 26.79 10.10 -19.01
CA LEU A 60 26.21 9.68 -20.29
C LEU A 60 25.87 10.87 -21.20
N VAL A 61 25.91 12.11 -20.67
CA VAL A 61 25.62 13.32 -21.45
C VAL A 61 26.76 13.60 -22.43
N VAL A 62 26.42 13.67 -23.71
CA VAL A 62 27.36 14.02 -24.80
C VAL A 62 26.95 15.35 -25.43
N PRO A 63 27.84 16.02 -26.19
CA PRO A 63 27.48 17.25 -26.87
C PRO A 63 26.28 17.05 -27.81
N ASP A 64 25.37 18.02 -27.77
CA ASP A 64 24.21 18.11 -28.65
C ASP A 64 24.60 18.41 -30.10
N ASP A 65 23.63 18.31 -31.00
CA ASP A 65 23.76 18.69 -32.42
C ASP A 65 24.78 17.87 -33.21
N GLN A 66 25.27 16.76 -32.65
CA GLN A 66 26.24 15.85 -33.25
C GLN A 66 25.57 14.61 -33.86
N PRO A 67 26.31 13.81 -34.68
CA PRO A 67 25.87 12.47 -35.04
C PRO A 67 25.55 11.61 -33.80
N PRO A 68 24.57 10.70 -33.88
CA PRO A 68 24.15 9.90 -32.73
C PRO A 68 25.29 9.03 -32.19
N GLN A 69 25.46 9.03 -30.87
CA GLN A 69 26.38 8.14 -30.18
C GLN A 69 25.61 7.03 -29.46
N PRO A 70 26.04 5.76 -29.56
CA PRO A 70 25.47 4.67 -28.78
C PRO A 70 25.54 4.93 -27.27
N ASN A 71 24.51 4.51 -26.55
CA ASN A 71 24.47 4.49 -25.09
C ASN A 71 24.79 5.85 -24.44
N SER A 72 24.28 6.95 -25.02
CA SER A 72 24.48 8.31 -24.53
C SER A 72 23.16 9.09 -24.40
N ILE A 73 23.24 10.29 -23.85
CA ILE A 73 22.12 11.23 -23.66
C ILE A 73 22.48 12.56 -24.34
N ALA A 74 21.53 13.14 -25.07
CA ALA A 74 21.65 14.47 -25.68
C ALA A 74 20.27 15.16 -25.77
N ALA A 75 20.22 16.45 -26.04
CA ALA A 75 18.99 17.16 -26.42
C ALA A 75 18.59 16.84 -27.86
N SER A 76 19.59 16.79 -28.75
CA SER A 76 19.42 16.69 -30.20
C SER A 76 20.55 15.89 -30.86
N VAL A 77 20.27 15.37 -32.05
CA VAL A 77 21.27 14.74 -32.93
C VAL A 77 21.02 15.06 -34.40
N VAL A 78 22.02 14.84 -35.24
CA VAL A 78 21.91 14.90 -36.70
C VAL A 78 22.15 13.52 -37.30
N ILE A 79 21.18 13.04 -38.08
CA ILE A 79 21.34 11.82 -38.88
C ILE A 79 21.53 12.18 -40.35
N ASP A 80 22.32 11.37 -41.05
CA ASP A 80 22.47 11.43 -42.51
C ASP A 80 21.70 10.27 -43.14
N VAL A 81 20.77 10.60 -44.03
CA VAL A 81 19.99 9.61 -44.78
C VAL A 81 20.19 9.90 -46.26
N ASN A 82 20.98 9.05 -46.93
CA ASN A 82 21.29 9.17 -48.35
C ASN A 82 21.89 10.54 -48.74
N GLY A 83 22.66 11.18 -47.84
CA GLY A 83 23.29 12.49 -48.06
C GLY A 83 22.43 13.68 -47.64
N GLU A 84 21.19 13.47 -47.20
CA GLU A 84 20.34 14.50 -46.61
C GLU A 84 20.50 14.49 -45.09
N LYS A 85 20.69 15.67 -44.49
CA LYS A 85 20.76 15.82 -43.04
C LYS A 85 19.37 15.98 -42.45
N ILE A 86 19.09 15.27 -41.36
CA ILE A 86 17.85 15.40 -40.59
C ILE A 86 18.23 15.61 -39.12
N GLY A 87 17.69 16.67 -38.53
CA GLY A 87 17.80 16.98 -37.12
C GLY A 87 16.75 16.23 -36.34
N VAL A 88 17.11 15.65 -35.21
CA VAL A 88 16.18 14.98 -34.31
C VAL A 88 16.33 15.60 -32.93
N VAL A 89 15.27 16.23 -32.43
CA VAL A 89 15.23 16.88 -31.11
C VAL A 89 14.29 16.08 -30.20
N GLY A 90 14.71 15.78 -28.97
CA GLY A 90 13.86 15.09 -27.99
C GLY A 90 13.10 16.07 -27.11
N ALA A 91 11.93 15.69 -26.58
CA ALA A 91 11.25 16.45 -25.54
C ALA A 91 10.40 15.55 -24.63
N THR A 92 10.44 15.82 -23.32
CA THR A 92 9.74 15.03 -22.30
C THR A 92 8.70 15.87 -21.57
N THR A 93 7.58 15.29 -21.16
CA THR A 93 6.57 16.01 -20.36
C THR A 93 7.19 16.69 -19.12
N PRO A 94 6.92 17.99 -18.88
CA PRO A 94 7.35 18.63 -17.63
C PRO A 94 6.64 18.08 -16.38
N LEU A 95 5.60 17.25 -16.55
CA LEU A 95 4.93 16.53 -15.46
C LEU A 95 5.74 15.33 -14.92
N LEU A 96 6.93 15.04 -15.47
CA LEU A 96 7.68 13.84 -15.14
C LEU A 96 7.88 13.62 -13.62
N ARG A 97 8.06 14.69 -12.84
CA ARG A 97 8.24 14.60 -11.38
C ARG A 97 6.96 14.28 -10.60
N SER A 98 5.79 14.58 -11.14
CA SER A 98 4.51 14.17 -10.54
C SER A 98 4.09 12.76 -10.97
N LEU A 99 4.57 12.30 -12.13
CA LEU A 99 4.23 11.00 -12.72
C LEU A 99 5.22 9.89 -12.37
N SER A 100 6.45 10.25 -12.01
CA SER A 100 7.56 9.30 -11.78
C SER A 100 8.54 9.82 -10.73
N SER A 101 9.65 9.10 -10.54
CA SER A 101 10.72 9.44 -9.59
C SER A 101 12.05 9.68 -10.32
N PRO A 102 12.19 10.78 -11.08
CA PRO A 102 13.38 11.05 -11.92
C PRO A 102 14.64 11.47 -11.12
N GLY A 103 14.63 11.34 -9.79
CA GLY A 103 15.77 11.70 -8.95
C GLY A 103 16.17 13.17 -9.09
N ASN A 104 17.46 13.38 -9.36
CA ASN A 104 18.07 14.70 -9.42
C ASN A 104 18.02 15.34 -10.82
N VAL A 105 17.44 14.66 -11.82
CA VAL A 105 17.27 15.23 -13.16
C VAL A 105 16.45 16.52 -13.10
N GLY A 106 17.02 17.61 -13.61
CA GLY A 106 16.34 18.90 -13.78
C GLY A 106 15.25 18.78 -14.83
N ILE A 107 14.12 19.45 -14.62
CA ILE A 107 12.96 19.40 -15.52
C ILE A 107 12.50 20.82 -15.75
N SER A 108 12.39 21.21 -17.01
CA SER A 108 11.92 22.53 -17.43
C SER A 108 10.78 22.41 -18.44
N PRO A 109 9.90 23.42 -18.52
CA PRO A 109 9.69 24.48 -17.54
C PRO A 109 8.97 23.98 -16.27
N GLN A 110 9.09 24.73 -15.18
CA GLN A 110 8.30 24.53 -13.96
C GLN A 110 7.76 25.88 -13.45
N PRO A 111 6.54 25.94 -12.89
CA PRO A 111 5.57 24.85 -12.75
C PRO A 111 4.87 24.52 -14.07
N PHE A 112 4.40 23.27 -14.21
CA PHE A 112 3.61 22.82 -15.35
C PHE A 112 2.41 21.98 -14.89
N ASP A 113 1.24 22.22 -15.47
CA ASP A 113 -0.01 21.59 -15.05
C ASP A 113 -0.46 20.50 -16.03
N GLY A 114 -1.31 19.57 -15.54
CA GLY A 114 -1.93 18.55 -16.38
C GLY A 114 -2.73 19.12 -17.55
N VAL A 115 -3.35 20.30 -17.36
CA VAL A 115 -3.94 21.10 -18.43
C VAL A 115 -3.17 22.42 -18.49
N PRO A 116 -2.11 22.51 -19.30
CA PRO A 116 -1.22 23.66 -19.27
C PRO A 116 -1.88 24.90 -19.84
N THR A 117 -1.58 26.04 -19.24
CA THR A 117 -1.95 27.37 -19.74
C THR A 117 -1.15 27.71 -21.00
N ALA A 118 -1.62 28.71 -21.76
CA ALA A 118 -0.87 29.23 -22.91
C ALA A 118 0.56 29.65 -22.54
N ALA A 119 0.75 30.30 -21.39
CA ALA A 119 2.08 30.73 -20.93
C ALA A 119 3.01 29.54 -20.61
N GLN A 120 2.47 28.44 -20.05
CA GLN A 120 3.25 27.22 -19.81
C GLN A 120 3.61 26.51 -21.12
N LEU A 121 2.70 26.48 -22.08
CA LEU A 121 2.97 25.96 -23.43
C LEU A 121 4.01 26.80 -24.17
N ASP A 122 3.95 28.13 -24.04
CA ASP A 122 4.94 29.05 -24.62
C ASP A 122 6.32 28.85 -23.97
N ALA A 123 6.37 28.63 -22.65
CA ALA A 123 7.62 28.33 -21.94
C ALA A 123 8.22 26.99 -22.39
N LEU A 124 7.40 25.94 -22.53
CA LEU A 124 7.88 24.65 -23.04
C LEU A 124 8.36 24.75 -24.48
N ALA A 125 7.62 25.46 -25.33
CA ALA A 125 8.05 25.72 -26.70
C ALA A 125 9.38 26.49 -26.74
N ALA A 126 9.62 27.44 -25.83
CA ALA A 126 10.87 28.17 -25.76
C ALA A 126 12.07 27.28 -25.40
N GLU A 127 11.92 26.33 -24.46
CA GLU A 127 12.96 25.36 -24.13
C GLU A 127 13.32 24.50 -25.36
N ILE A 128 12.32 23.95 -26.05
CA ILE A 128 12.54 23.10 -27.23
C ILE A 128 13.11 23.93 -28.40
N GLN A 129 12.59 25.13 -28.63
CA GLN A 129 13.01 26.00 -29.74
C GLN A 129 14.48 26.39 -29.62
N LYS A 130 14.98 26.58 -28.39
CA LYS A 130 16.39 26.88 -28.16
C LYS A 130 17.28 25.81 -28.80
N ASP A 131 16.99 24.54 -28.56
CA ASP A 131 17.82 23.44 -29.08
C ASP A 131 17.59 23.22 -30.59
N VAL A 132 16.38 23.50 -31.10
CA VAL A 132 16.13 23.52 -32.57
C VAL A 132 16.99 24.60 -33.25
N ASP A 133 17.06 25.80 -32.68
CA ASP A 133 17.83 26.91 -33.23
C ASP A 133 19.34 26.64 -33.14
N GLU A 134 19.81 26.08 -32.02
CA GLU A 134 21.21 25.67 -31.81
C GLU A 134 21.62 24.58 -32.81
N LEU A 135 20.77 23.56 -33.01
CA LEU A 135 20.96 22.46 -33.96
C LEU A 135 21.15 22.94 -35.40
N ILE A 136 20.25 23.81 -35.87
CA ILE A 136 20.31 24.37 -37.22
C ILE A 136 21.54 25.27 -37.38
N ALA A 137 21.85 26.09 -36.38
CA ALA A 137 23.01 26.98 -36.41
C ALA A 137 24.34 26.21 -36.44
N ALA A 138 24.44 25.11 -35.70
CA ALA A 138 25.62 24.24 -35.64
C ALA A 138 25.82 23.43 -36.93
N ASN A 139 24.75 23.20 -37.70
CA ASN A 139 24.77 22.32 -38.87
C ASN A 139 24.35 23.03 -40.17
N PRO A 140 25.26 23.78 -40.82
CA PRO A 140 24.98 24.38 -42.12
C PRO A 140 24.51 23.34 -43.14
N GLY A 141 23.39 23.63 -43.80
CA GLY A 141 22.73 22.74 -44.76
C GLY A 141 21.70 21.78 -44.15
N LEU A 142 21.48 21.83 -42.83
CA LEU A 142 20.33 21.20 -42.21
C LEU A 142 19.10 22.09 -42.37
N ASP A 143 18.03 21.53 -42.94
CA ASP A 143 16.76 22.21 -43.18
C ASP A 143 15.54 21.34 -42.85
N LYS A 144 15.75 20.15 -42.28
CA LYS A 144 14.70 19.18 -41.91
C LYS A 144 14.83 18.82 -40.44
N VAL A 145 13.79 19.01 -39.64
CA VAL A 145 13.81 18.72 -38.20
C VAL A 145 12.59 17.91 -37.77
N VAL A 146 12.88 16.85 -37.02
CA VAL A 146 11.89 15.98 -36.37
C VAL A 146 11.96 16.18 -34.86
N LEU A 147 10.82 16.49 -34.24
CA LEU A 147 10.65 16.48 -32.80
C LEU A 147 10.12 15.12 -32.34
N LEU A 148 10.90 14.40 -31.53
CA LEU A 148 10.45 13.21 -30.80
C LEU A 148 9.98 13.65 -29.41
N SER A 149 8.67 13.63 -29.18
CA SER A 149 8.07 14.19 -27.96
C SER A 149 7.23 13.17 -27.20
N HIS A 150 7.12 13.36 -25.88
CA HIS A 150 6.33 12.50 -25.01
C HIS A 150 5.55 13.32 -23.95
N MET A 151 4.43 13.94 -24.33
CA MET A 151 3.74 14.95 -23.49
C MET A 151 2.52 14.46 -22.70
N GLN A 152 2.22 13.15 -22.68
CA GLN A 152 1.06 12.53 -21.97
C GLN A 152 -0.32 12.89 -22.56
N GLN A 153 -0.44 14.00 -23.29
CA GLN A 153 -1.68 14.42 -23.97
C GLN A 153 -1.33 15.02 -25.31
N ILE A 154 -1.90 14.46 -26.39
CA ILE A 154 -1.62 14.89 -27.77
C ILE A 154 -1.96 16.36 -28.03
N SER A 155 -2.86 16.94 -27.24
CA SER A 155 -3.23 18.35 -27.30
C SER A 155 -2.04 19.28 -27.02
N ILE A 156 -1.05 18.81 -26.25
CA ILE A 156 0.18 19.56 -25.98
C ILE A 156 1.05 19.57 -27.24
N GLU A 157 1.27 18.44 -27.91
CA GLU A 157 1.99 18.39 -29.18
C GLU A 157 1.28 19.21 -30.29
N GLN A 158 -0.05 19.17 -30.35
CA GLN A 158 -0.82 20.04 -31.25
C GLN A 158 -0.61 21.53 -30.96
N ALA A 159 -0.52 21.91 -29.68
CA ALA A 159 -0.26 23.28 -29.27
C ALA A 159 1.20 23.69 -29.51
N LEU A 160 2.17 22.77 -29.34
CA LEU A 160 3.58 22.99 -29.65
C LEU A 160 3.80 23.20 -31.15
N ALA A 161 3.08 22.43 -31.98
CA ALA A 161 3.16 22.56 -33.43
C ALA A 161 2.95 24.00 -33.91
N THR A 162 2.04 24.76 -33.32
CA THR A 162 1.76 26.16 -33.71
C THR A 162 2.67 27.20 -33.05
N ARG A 163 3.61 26.77 -32.20
CA ARG A 163 4.50 27.64 -31.40
C ARG A 163 5.96 27.52 -31.81
N LEU A 164 6.34 26.35 -32.28
CA LEU A 164 7.68 26.07 -32.76
C LEU A 164 7.87 26.59 -34.19
N LYS A 165 9.13 26.79 -34.58
CA LYS A 165 9.58 27.19 -35.91
C LYS A 165 10.60 26.19 -36.39
N ASN A 166 10.60 25.93 -37.69
CA ASN A 166 11.57 25.02 -38.34
C ASN A 166 11.52 23.60 -37.77
N VAL A 167 10.34 23.15 -37.32
CA VAL A 167 10.05 21.75 -36.99
C VAL A 167 9.05 21.26 -38.01
N ASP A 168 9.39 20.19 -38.71
CA ASP A 168 8.60 19.70 -39.85
C ASP A 168 7.69 18.54 -39.47
N VAL A 169 8.15 17.70 -38.53
CA VAL A 169 7.40 16.54 -38.04
C VAL A 169 7.50 16.45 -36.53
N ILE A 170 6.37 16.26 -35.86
CA ILE A 170 6.29 15.87 -34.45
C ILE A 170 5.86 14.41 -34.38
N VAL A 171 6.75 13.55 -33.90
CA VAL A 171 6.41 12.19 -33.47
C VAL A 171 6.06 12.28 -32.00
N ALA A 172 4.76 12.25 -31.70
CA ALA A 172 4.21 12.35 -30.36
C ALA A 172 4.22 11.01 -29.63
N GLY A 173 4.05 11.08 -28.32
CA GLY A 173 4.08 9.91 -27.44
C GLY A 173 3.43 10.18 -26.08
N GLY A 174 3.20 9.13 -25.30
CA GLY A 174 2.65 9.22 -23.95
C GLY A 174 1.14 9.36 -23.83
N SER A 175 0.47 9.92 -24.85
CA SER A 175 -1.00 10.06 -24.83
C SER A 175 -1.75 8.78 -25.18
N ASN A 176 -1.07 7.83 -25.85
CA ASN A 176 -1.67 6.63 -26.44
C ASN A 176 -2.82 6.95 -27.43
N THR A 177 -2.85 8.15 -28.00
CA THR A 177 -3.90 8.57 -28.94
C THR A 177 -3.80 7.78 -30.25
N ARG A 178 -4.85 7.06 -30.60
CA ARG A 178 -4.97 6.34 -31.88
C ARG A 178 -5.33 7.27 -33.02
N LEU A 179 -4.31 7.76 -33.73
CA LEU A 179 -4.47 8.40 -35.03
C LEU A 179 -4.49 7.35 -36.13
N LEU A 180 -5.54 7.36 -36.96
CA LEU A 180 -5.68 6.47 -38.11
C LEU A 180 -6.20 7.28 -39.30
N ASP A 181 -5.80 6.92 -40.51
CA ASP A 181 -6.44 7.43 -41.72
C ASP A 181 -7.65 6.56 -42.13
N ASP A 182 -8.22 6.82 -43.30
CA ASP A 182 -9.44 6.15 -43.77
C ASP A 182 -9.21 4.72 -44.25
N ASN A 183 -7.96 4.34 -44.57
CA ASN A 183 -7.61 3.01 -45.06
C ASN A 183 -6.83 2.16 -44.04
N ASP A 184 -6.50 2.72 -42.89
CA ASP A 184 -5.95 1.98 -41.78
C ASP A 184 -6.95 1.02 -41.14
N ARG A 185 -6.50 -0.19 -40.84
CA ARG A 185 -7.31 -1.19 -40.15
C ARG A 185 -7.18 -1.04 -38.63
N LEU A 186 -8.32 -0.95 -37.94
CA LEU A 186 -8.40 -1.08 -36.49
C LEU A 186 -8.23 -2.54 -36.04
N ARG A 187 -7.56 -2.75 -34.91
CA ARG A 187 -7.64 -4.01 -34.17
C ARG A 187 -9.05 -4.17 -33.57
N PRO A 188 -9.51 -5.41 -33.32
CA PRO A 188 -10.78 -5.65 -32.65
C PRO A 188 -10.88 -4.89 -31.31
N GLY A 189 -11.98 -4.15 -31.13
CA GLY A 189 -12.25 -3.38 -29.90
C GLY A 189 -11.63 -1.98 -29.85
N ASP A 190 -10.69 -1.66 -30.74
CA ASP A 190 -10.10 -0.34 -30.82
C ASP A 190 -11.00 0.64 -31.60
N THR A 191 -10.82 1.93 -31.32
CA THR A 191 -11.53 3.03 -31.98
C THR A 191 -10.56 4.10 -32.49
N LYS A 192 -10.90 4.73 -33.62
CA LYS A 192 -10.19 5.91 -34.17
C LYS A 192 -10.46 7.12 -33.27
N GLN A 193 -9.39 7.80 -32.86
CA GLN A 193 -9.43 8.95 -31.95
C GLN A 193 -8.99 10.26 -32.62
N GLY A 194 -8.32 10.17 -33.77
CA GLY A 194 -7.98 11.30 -34.62
C GLY A 194 -7.50 10.87 -36.01
N GLU A 195 -7.25 11.84 -36.87
CA GLU A 195 -6.74 11.63 -38.23
C GLU A 195 -5.22 11.43 -38.24
N TYR A 196 -4.73 10.52 -39.07
CA TYR A 196 -3.30 10.32 -39.33
C TYR A 196 -2.89 10.86 -40.71
N PRO A 197 -1.80 11.65 -40.81
CA PRO A 197 -1.24 12.51 -39.77
C PRO A 197 -2.16 13.72 -39.52
N ILE A 198 -1.90 14.45 -38.44
CA ILE A 198 -2.52 15.77 -38.24
C ILE A 198 -1.62 16.81 -38.90
N PHE A 199 -2.08 17.39 -40.01
CA PHE A 199 -1.42 18.55 -40.62
C PHE A 199 -1.82 19.83 -39.89
N SER A 200 -0.82 20.67 -39.62
CA SER A 200 -0.97 21.99 -39.02
C SER A 200 0.00 22.97 -39.68
N THR A 201 0.13 24.16 -39.08
CA THR A 201 1.16 25.14 -39.45
C THR A 201 1.98 25.56 -38.24
N ASP A 202 3.29 25.70 -38.45
CA ASP A 202 4.24 26.22 -37.47
C ASP A 202 4.04 27.72 -37.21
N ALA A 203 4.83 28.29 -36.30
CA ALA A 203 4.72 29.70 -35.93
C ALA A 203 5.11 30.68 -37.06
N ASP A 204 5.77 30.22 -38.12
CA ASP A 204 6.07 30.98 -39.33
C ASP A 204 5.06 30.69 -40.47
N GLY A 205 4.06 29.85 -40.22
CA GLY A 205 3.03 29.46 -41.19
C GLY A 205 3.48 28.36 -42.16
N LYS A 206 4.60 27.68 -41.90
CA LYS A 206 5.07 26.54 -42.68
C LYS A 206 4.31 25.27 -42.28
N PRO A 207 4.11 24.31 -43.19
CA PRO A 207 3.40 23.08 -42.87
C PRO A 207 4.18 22.21 -41.87
N ILE A 208 3.48 21.59 -40.93
CA ILE A 208 4.02 20.62 -39.96
C ILE A 208 3.07 19.42 -39.85
N ALA A 209 3.62 18.22 -39.69
CA ALA A 209 2.86 16.99 -39.50
C ALA A 209 3.02 16.44 -38.08
N ILE A 210 1.92 16.03 -37.43
CA ILE A 210 1.94 15.39 -36.12
C ILE A 210 1.46 13.95 -36.28
N VAL A 211 2.23 13.00 -35.76
CA VAL A 211 1.91 11.57 -35.78
C VAL A 211 1.96 10.99 -34.38
N ASN A 212 1.09 10.03 -34.10
CA ASN A 212 1.04 9.30 -32.83
C ASN A 212 0.38 7.94 -33.09
N THR A 213 0.74 6.95 -32.28
CA THR A 213 0.06 5.64 -32.25
C THR A 213 -0.29 5.26 -30.81
N ASP A 214 -1.07 4.19 -30.66
CA ASP A 214 -1.34 3.60 -29.34
C ASP A 214 -0.04 3.06 -28.70
N GLY A 215 -0.08 2.84 -27.39
CA GLY A 215 0.99 2.20 -26.63
C GLY A 215 1.10 0.69 -26.87
N ASN A 216 2.02 0.04 -26.16
CA ASN A 216 2.23 -1.42 -26.16
C ASN A 216 2.50 -2.03 -27.55
N TYR A 217 3.04 -1.24 -28.47
CA TYR A 217 3.34 -1.66 -29.84
C TYR A 217 2.11 -2.19 -30.61
N LYS A 218 0.88 -1.80 -30.24
CA LYS A 218 -0.35 -2.24 -30.92
C LYS A 218 -0.41 -1.78 -32.38
N TYR A 219 0.22 -0.65 -32.69
CA TYR A 219 0.33 -0.11 -34.04
C TYR A 219 1.76 0.38 -34.28
N VAL A 220 2.21 0.32 -35.52
CA VAL A 220 3.44 0.96 -36.01
C VAL A 220 3.03 2.06 -36.97
N GLY A 221 3.39 3.31 -36.64
CA GLY A 221 3.12 4.45 -37.51
C GLY A 221 4.14 4.54 -38.64
N ARG A 222 3.69 4.82 -39.85
CA ARG A 222 4.54 5.15 -41.00
C ARG A 222 4.02 6.42 -41.66
N LEU A 223 4.89 7.42 -41.75
CA LEU A 223 4.62 8.66 -42.47
C LEU A 223 5.50 8.72 -43.71
N VAL A 224 4.88 8.79 -44.89
CA VAL A 224 5.56 9.07 -46.16
C VAL A 224 5.06 10.41 -46.67
N VAL A 225 5.94 11.41 -46.65
CA VAL A 225 5.70 12.77 -47.12
C VAL A 225 6.98 13.30 -47.76
N ASP A 226 6.84 14.03 -48.86
CA ASP A 226 7.94 14.67 -49.56
C ASP A 226 8.32 16.01 -48.91
N PHE A 227 9.59 16.36 -49.06
CA PHE A 227 10.11 17.68 -48.73
C PHE A 227 10.33 18.49 -50.01
N ASP A 228 10.06 19.80 -49.94
CA ASP A 228 10.45 20.74 -51.00
C ASP A 228 11.95 21.08 -50.94
N ALA A 229 12.42 21.87 -51.92
CA ALA A 229 13.83 22.26 -52.02
C ALA A 229 14.31 23.19 -50.88
N ASN A 230 13.43 23.67 -50.01
CA ASN A 230 13.74 24.49 -48.85
C ASN A 230 13.58 23.72 -47.53
N GLY A 231 13.37 22.39 -47.60
CA GLY A 231 13.23 21.54 -46.42
C GLY A 231 11.84 21.58 -45.78
N ASN A 232 10.81 22.15 -46.40
CA ASN A 232 9.45 22.10 -45.84
C ASN A 232 8.72 20.85 -46.35
N ILE A 233 7.93 20.18 -45.51
CA ILE A 233 7.06 19.09 -45.96
C ILE A 233 6.01 19.59 -46.96
N ILE A 234 5.57 18.71 -47.86
CA ILE A 234 4.50 18.97 -48.83
C ILE A 234 3.28 18.14 -48.41
N PRO A 235 2.29 18.70 -47.67
CA PRO A 235 1.13 17.93 -47.20
C PRO A 235 0.38 17.18 -48.31
N GLY A 236 0.30 17.76 -49.50
CA GLY A 236 -0.35 17.13 -50.66
C GLY A 236 0.41 15.94 -51.26
N SER A 237 1.63 15.65 -50.82
CA SER A 237 2.40 14.45 -51.19
C SER A 237 2.13 13.26 -50.27
N TYR A 238 1.33 13.45 -49.21
CA TYR A 238 0.92 12.37 -48.32
C TYR A 238 0.29 11.23 -49.12
N ASP A 239 0.91 10.05 -49.03
CA ASP A 239 0.40 8.84 -49.67
C ASP A 239 -0.21 7.94 -48.61
N SER A 240 -1.55 7.95 -48.52
CA SER A 240 -2.31 7.12 -47.58
C SER A 240 -2.19 5.62 -47.91
N ALA A 241 -1.82 5.25 -49.14
CA ALA A 241 -1.67 3.84 -49.49
C ALA A 241 -0.44 3.19 -48.84
N VAL A 242 0.53 3.99 -48.39
CA VAL A 242 1.78 3.51 -47.78
C VAL A 242 2.11 4.19 -46.45
N SER A 243 1.32 5.18 -46.05
CA SER A 243 1.36 5.80 -44.73
C SER A 243 0.23 5.26 -43.84
N GLY A 244 0.19 5.67 -42.58
CA GLY A 244 -0.86 5.30 -41.64
C GLY A 244 -0.35 4.57 -40.40
N ALA A 245 -1.29 4.13 -39.58
CA ALA A 245 -1.04 3.31 -38.40
C ALA A 245 -1.31 1.83 -38.69
N TYR A 246 -0.23 1.05 -38.85
CA TYR A 246 -0.31 -0.36 -39.19
C TYR A 246 -0.50 -1.20 -37.92
N ALA A 247 -1.64 -1.87 -37.80
CA ALA A 247 -1.90 -2.81 -36.71
C ALA A 247 -0.87 -3.96 -36.74
N THR A 248 -0.25 -4.24 -35.59
CA THR A 248 0.83 -5.25 -35.45
C THR A 248 0.32 -6.67 -35.11
N ASP A 249 -0.95 -6.97 -35.40
CA ASP A 249 -1.51 -8.33 -35.24
C ASP A 249 -1.15 -9.22 -36.44
N ALA A 250 -1.50 -10.51 -36.35
CA ALA A 250 -1.30 -11.47 -37.44
C ALA A 250 -1.99 -11.02 -38.75
N GLN A 251 -3.16 -10.36 -38.67
CA GLN A 251 -3.86 -9.86 -39.84
C GLN A 251 -3.10 -8.70 -40.49
N GLY A 252 -2.47 -7.81 -39.72
CA GLY A 252 -1.69 -6.69 -40.23
C GLY A 252 -0.45 -7.15 -40.98
N VAL A 253 0.19 -8.24 -40.52
CA VAL A 253 1.27 -8.90 -41.26
C VAL A 253 0.76 -9.46 -42.60
N VAL A 254 -0.45 -10.03 -42.61
CA VAL A 254 -1.10 -10.51 -43.85
C VAL A 254 -1.43 -9.35 -44.78
N ASP A 255 -2.00 -8.27 -44.26
CA ASP A 255 -2.41 -7.07 -45.02
C ASP A 255 -1.21 -6.44 -45.74
N LEU A 256 -0.03 -6.49 -45.10
CA LEU A 256 1.25 -6.03 -45.65
C LEU A 256 1.94 -7.04 -46.58
N ASN A 257 1.39 -8.25 -46.76
CA ASN A 257 2.07 -9.38 -47.42
C ASN A 257 3.48 -9.65 -46.83
N ALA A 258 3.65 -9.43 -45.53
CA ALA A 258 4.94 -9.47 -44.85
C ALA A 258 5.25 -10.80 -44.15
N GLN A 259 4.42 -11.84 -44.34
CA GLN A 259 4.61 -13.14 -43.67
C GLN A 259 5.98 -13.77 -43.99
N GLY A 260 6.52 -13.53 -45.19
CA GLY A 260 7.84 -13.99 -45.60
C GLY A 260 9.01 -13.13 -45.11
N LEU A 261 8.74 -12.01 -44.43
CA LEU A 261 9.73 -11.09 -43.87
C LEU A 261 9.90 -11.26 -42.36
N VAL A 262 9.18 -12.21 -41.75
CA VAL A 262 9.37 -12.55 -40.34
C VAL A 262 10.79 -13.06 -40.15
N ASP A 263 11.57 -12.35 -39.35
CA ASP A 263 12.94 -12.73 -39.04
C ASP A 263 12.95 -14.03 -38.22
N PRO A 264 13.57 -15.11 -38.71
CA PRO A 264 13.53 -16.41 -38.04
C PRO A 264 14.28 -16.43 -36.71
N GLU A 265 15.28 -15.58 -36.52
CA GLU A 265 16.00 -15.45 -35.24
C GLU A 265 15.13 -14.75 -34.21
N ILE A 266 14.50 -13.63 -34.58
CA ILE A 266 13.54 -12.93 -33.71
C ILE A 266 12.37 -13.83 -33.35
N GLN A 267 11.82 -14.57 -34.33
CA GLN A 267 10.72 -15.50 -34.09
C GLN A 267 11.13 -16.61 -33.10
N ALA A 268 12.33 -17.18 -33.25
CA ALA A 268 12.83 -18.20 -32.33
C ALA A 268 13.00 -17.67 -30.89
N ILE A 269 13.45 -16.41 -30.73
CA ILE A 269 13.53 -15.75 -29.42
C ILE A 269 12.13 -15.58 -28.82
N VAL A 270 11.18 -15.06 -29.60
CA VAL A 270 9.79 -14.86 -29.16
C VAL A 270 9.13 -16.18 -28.77
N ASP A 271 9.31 -17.24 -29.57
CA ASP A 271 8.72 -18.56 -29.29
C ASP A 271 9.31 -19.21 -28.04
N ALA A 272 10.62 -19.06 -27.83
CA ALA A 272 11.28 -19.54 -26.61
C ALA A 272 10.77 -18.82 -25.36
N LEU A 273 10.66 -17.49 -25.42
CA LEU A 273 10.10 -16.69 -24.33
C LEU A 273 8.65 -17.06 -24.07
N ARG A 274 7.81 -17.11 -25.11
CA ARG A 274 6.39 -17.48 -25.01
C ARG A 274 6.20 -18.86 -24.40
N THR A 275 6.98 -19.85 -24.82
CA THR A 275 6.90 -21.20 -24.27
C THR A 275 7.19 -21.21 -22.77
N ASN A 276 8.18 -20.44 -22.31
CA ASN A 276 8.49 -20.34 -20.89
C ASN A 276 7.39 -19.63 -20.10
N ILE A 277 6.90 -18.49 -20.61
CA ILE A 277 5.82 -17.70 -20.00
C ILE A 277 4.58 -18.56 -19.85
N ILE A 278 4.10 -19.14 -20.96
CA ILE A 278 2.89 -19.96 -20.96
C ILE A 278 3.05 -21.16 -20.04
N GLY A 279 4.23 -21.79 -19.96
CA GLY A 279 4.50 -22.87 -19.02
C GLY A 279 4.28 -22.46 -17.55
N LYS A 280 4.72 -21.26 -17.16
CA LYS A 280 4.53 -20.72 -15.80
C LYS A 280 3.11 -20.19 -15.59
N GLU A 281 2.52 -19.52 -16.57
CA GLU A 281 1.14 -19.01 -16.50
C GLU A 281 0.12 -20.14 -16.41
N SER A 282 0.39 -21.30 -17.05
CA SER A 282 -0.47 -22.49 -17.00
C SER A 282 -0.47 -23.16 -15.62
N ASN A 283 0.52 -22.89 -14.77
CA ASN A 283 0.63 -23.48 -13.45
C ASN A 283 -0.15 -22.64 -12.43
N VAL A 284 -1.48 -22.82 -12.41
CA VAL A 284 -2.43 -22.02 -11.62
C VAL A 284 -2.71 -22.67 -10.27
N PHE A 285 -2.61 -21.89 -9.20
CA PHE A 285 -2.79 -22.34 -7.81
C PHE A 285 -4.08 -21.86 -7.17
N GLY A 286 -4.78 -20.88 -7.72
CA GLY A 286 -6.03 -20.40 -7.16
C GLY A 286 -6.62 -19.24 -7.95
N LEU A 287 -7.61 -18.58 -7.36
CA LEU A 287 -8.36 -17.50 -7.97
C LEU A 287 -8.42 -16.28 -7.04
N SER A 288 -8.45 -15.08 -7.63
CA SER A 288 -8.74 -13.81 -6.98
C SER A 288 -9.68 -12.98 -7.86
N ASP A 289 -10.77 -12.47 -7.31
CA ASP A 289 -11.71 -11.56 -7.99
C ASP A 289 -11.32 -10.09 -7.81
N VAL A 290 -10.26 -9.83 -7.04
CA VAL A 290 -9.75 -8.50 -6.73
C VAL A 290 -8.29 -8.34 -7.11
N TYR A 291 -7.86 -7.09 -7.28
CA TYR A 291 -6.46 -6.71 -7.39
C TYR A 291 -5.75 -6.93 -6.05
N LEU A 292 -4.61 -7.61 -6.07
CA LEU A 292 -3.77 -7.85 -4.90
C LEU A 292 -2.69 -6.77 -4.86
N ASN A 293 -2.84 -5.82 -3.94
CA ASN A 293 -1.98 -4.64 -3.86
C ASN A 293 -0.61 -4.97 -3.25
N GLY A 294 0.37 -5.18 -4.13
CA GLY A 294 1.79 -5.25 -3.81
C GLY A 294 2.56 -3.97 -4.17
N ASP A 295 1.85 -2.86 -4.44
CA ASP A 295 2.47 -1.61 -4.88
C ASP A 295 3.40 -1.10 -3.77
N ARG A 296 4.59 -0.64 -4.15
CA ARG A 296 5.59 -0.12 -3.21
C ARG A 296 5.05 1.00 -2.31
N SER A 297 4.14 1.81 -2.83
CA SER A 297 3.45 2.89 -2.11
C SER A 297 2.26 2.42 -1.27
N GLY A 298 1.96 1.12 -1.23
CA GLY A 298 0.99 0.52 -0.30
C GLY A 298 1.71 -0.32 0.76
N VAL A 299 2.29 -1.46 0.33
CA VAL A 299 2.87 -2.48 1.24
C VAL A 299 3.94 -1.97 2.21
N ARG A 300 4.50 -0.78 1.98
CA ARG A 300 5.58 -0.18 2.79
C ARG A 300 5.13 0.93 3.72
N ILE A 301 3.85 1.29 3.73
CA ILE A 301 3.35 2.42 4.52
C ILE A 301 1.97 2.18 5.15
N GLU A 302 1.23 1.18 4.69
CA GLU A 302 -0.10 0.83 5.19
C GLU A 302 -0.39 -0.68 5.11
N GLU A 303 -1.53 -1.09 5.68
CA GLU A 303 -2.07 -2.42 5.46
C GLU A 303 -2.39 -2.62 3.97
N THR A 304 -2.19 -3.82 3.46
CA THR A 304 -2.66 -4.16 2.11
C THR A 304 -3.29 -5.54 2.12
N ASN A 305 -4.26 -5.76 1.24
CA ASN A 305 -4.90 -7.07 1.10
C ASN A 305 -3.87 -8.16 0.76
N PHE A 306 -2.86 -7.86 -0.06
CA PHE A 306 -1.82 -8.81 -0.44
C PHE A 306 -0.76 -9.02 0.65
N GLY A 307 -0.42 -7.96 1.39
CA GLY A 307 0.40 -8.07 2.60
C GLY A 307 -0.22 -9.00 3.64
N ASN A 308 -1.52 -8.84 3.89
CA ASN A 308 -2.30 -9.72 4.75
C ASN A 308 -2.30 -11.16 4.25
N LEU A 309 -2.62 -11.37 2.97
CA LEU A 309 -2.72 -12.69 2.36
C LEU A 309 -1.40 -13.48 2.43
N THR A 310 -0.28 -12.82 2.16
CA THR A 310 1.04 -13.46 2.22
C THR A 310 1.51 -13.71 3.66
N ALA A 311 1.13 -12.86 4.61
CA ALA A 311 1.39 -13.10 6.03
C ALA A 311 0.56 -14.29 6.55
N ASP A 312 -0.71 -14.39 6.14
CA ASP A 312 -1.61 -15.51 6.45
C ASP A 312 -1.08 -16.83 5.88
N ALA A 313 -0.61 -16.84 4.63
CA ALA A 313 0.00 -18.01 4.00
C ALA A 313 1.24 -18.50 4.76
N ASN A 314 2.13 -17.59 5.15
CA ASN A 314 3.30 -17.92 5.97
C ASN A 314 2.88 -18.54 7.30
N LEU A 315 1.86 -17.97 7.97
CA LEU A 315 1.36 -18.49 9.25
C LEU A 315 0.76 -19.89 9.10
N ALA A 316 -0.02 -20.11 8.03
CA ALA A 316 -0.64 -21.40 7.74
C ALA A 316 0.40 -22.49 7.50
N LEU A 317 1.44 -22.23 6.71
CA LEU A 317 2.54 -23.19 6.52
C LEU A 317 3.30 -23.45 7.82
N ALA A 318 3.63 -22.40 8.57
CA ALA A 318 4.34 -22.51 9.84
C ALA A 318 3.63 -23.41 10.86
N LYS A 319 2.30 -23.29 10.96
CA LYS A 319 1.46 -24.12 11.86
C LYS A 319 1.52 -25.61 11.56
N GLN A 320 1.82 -26.00 10.32
CA GLN A 320 2.01 -27.41 9.95
C GLN A 320 3.27 -28.01 10.59
N THR A 321 4.29 -27.18 10.83
CA THR A 321 5.54 -27.59 11.50
C THR A 321 5.44 -27.43 13.01
N ASP A 322 4.87 -26.31 13.47
CA ASP A 322 4.72 -25.98 14.89
C ASP A 322 3.37 -25.29 15.12
N ALA A 323 2.40 -26.07 15.59
CA ALA A 323 1.03 -25.63 15.85
C ALA A 323 0.93 -24.52 16.91
N THR A 324 1.99 -24.27 17.69
CA THR A 324 2.02 -23.15 18.65
C THR A 324 2.32 -21.80 17.98
N THR A 325 2.68 -21.79 16.69
CA THR A 325 2.93 -20.57 15.92
C THR A 325 1.63 -19.80 15.70
N ILE A 326 1.57 -18.58 16.23
CA ILE A 326 0.36 -17.74 16.18
C ILE A 326 0.58 -16.36 15.56
N ILE A 327 1.82 -15.98 15.26
CA ILE A 327 2.16 -14.68 14.66
C ILE A 327 2.95 -14.88 13.37
N SER A 328 2.67 -14.10 12.35
CA SER A 328 3.49 -13.96 11.14
C SER A 328 3.82 -12.50 10.91
N LEU A 329 5.09 -12.23 10.55
CA LEU A 329 5.54 -10.90 10.15
C LEU A 329 6.46 -11.02 8.94
N LYS A 330 6.20 -10.19 7.93
CA LYS A 330 7.12 -9.95 6.82
C LYS A 330 7.21 -8.46 6.51
N ASN A 331 8.32 -8.03 5.93
CA ASN A 331 8.52 -6.64 5.55
C ASN A 331 7.93 -6.38 4.16
N GLY A 332 7.31 -5.21 3.96
CA GLY A 332 6.78 -4.78 2.66
C GLY A 332 7.85 -4.69 1.56
N GLY A 333 9.12 -4.60 1.92
CA GLY A 333 10.25 -4.66 1.00
C GLY A 333 10.41 -6.01 0.29
N GLY A 334 9.88 -7.09 0.88
CA GLY A 334 9.85 -8.43 0.32
C GLY A 334 8.70 -8.68 -0.67
N ILE A 335 7.69 -7.82 -0.71
CA ILE A 335 6.62 -7.83 -1.70
C ILE A 335 7.02 -6.86 -2.82
N ARG A 336 7.14 -7.40 -4.04
CA ARG A 336 7.86 -6.74 -5.15
C ARG A 336 6.96 -6.36 -6.30
N ASP A 337 5.78 -6.95 -6.37
CA ASP A 337 4.77 -6.61 -7.35
C ASP A 337 3.37 -6.92 -6.85
N SER A 338 2.41 -6.27 -7.48
CA SER A 338 0.99 -6.57 -7.38
C SER A 338 0.61 -7.75 -8.27
N ILE A 339 -0.54 -8.36 -8.00
CA ILE A 339 -1.14 -9.37 -8.88
C ILE A 339 -2.52 -8.88 -9.32
N GLY A 340 -2.71 -8.75 -10.63
CA GLY A 340 -3.92 -8.19 -11.23
C GLY A 340 -3.59 -7.27 -12.40
N GLN A 341 -4.62 -6.60 -12.91
CA GLN A 341 -4.51 -5.69 -14.04
C GLN A 341 -4.66 -4.24 -13.58
N VAL A 342 -3.84 -3.36 -14.17
CA VAL A 342 -3.91 -1.91 -14.00
C VAL A 342 -4.18 -1.30 -15.36
N ILE A 343 -5.37 -0.71 -15.54
CA ILE A 343 -5.75 -0.02 -16.78
C ILE A 343 -5.67 1.49 -16.55
N VAL A 344 -4.86 2.17 -17.35
CA VAL A 344 -4.86 3.63 -17.46
C VAL A 344 -5.67 4.01 -18.71
N PRO A 345 -6.85 4.63 -18.58
CA PRO A 345 -7.65 5.05 -19.73
C PRO A 345 -6.88 6.05 -20.60
N THR A 346 -7.07 5.98 -21.92
CA THR A 346 -6.41 6.87 -22.88
C THR A 346 -6.65 8.34 -22.54
N GLY A 347 -5.57 9.15 -22.52
CA GLY A 347 -5.62 10.58 -22.22
C GLY A 347 -5.84 10.94 -20.74
N SER A 348 -5.89 9.98 -19.83
CA SER A 348 -5.98 10.26 -18.39
C SER A 348 -4.63 10.63 -17.80
N THR A 349 -4.62 11.55 -16.84
CA THR A 349 -3.43 11.94 -16.05
C THR A 349 -3.47 11.40 -14.62
N GLY A 350 -4.34 10.42 -14.32
CA GLY A 350 -4.42 9.86 -12.96
C GLY A 350 -5.53 8.85 -12.66
N ASP A 351 -6.46 8.58 -13.58
CA ASP A 351 -7.48 7.54 -13.37
C ASP A 351 -6.88 6.17 -13.64
N VAL A 352 -6.88 5.31 -12.64
CA VAL A 352 -6.36 3.95 -12.74
C VAL A 352 -7.46 3.00 -12.31
N VAL A 353 -7.81 2.06 -13.19
CA VAL A 353 -8.74 0.97 -12.87
C VAL A 353 -7.93 -0.25 -12.51
N ARG A 354 -8.11 -0.74 -11.28
CA ARG A 354 -7.48 -1.96 -10.77
C ARG A 354 -8.46 -3.12 -10.84
N LEU A 355 -8.08 -4.19 -11.52
CA LEU A 355 -8.89 -5.39 -11.76
C LEU A 355 -8.10 -6.65 -11.37
N SER A 356 -8.79 -7.77 -11.23
CA SER A 356 -8.15 -9.08 -11.13
C SER A 356 -7.36 -9.42 -12.41
N ASN A 357 -6.60 -10.51 -12.38
CA ASN A 357 -5.92 -11.02 -13.57
C ASN A 357 -6.88 -11.27 -14.73
N GLU A 358 -6.44 -10.97 -15.95
CA GLU A 358 -7.15 -11.38 -17.16
C GLU A 358 -6.87 -12.85 -17.52
N ALA A 359 -7.69 -13.41 -18.41
CA ALA A 359 -7.46 -14.76 -18.88
C ALA A 359 -6.27 -14.77 -19.85
N VAL A 360 -5.34 -15.71 -19.67
CA VAL A 360 -4.20 -15.91 -20.59
C VAL A 360 -4.50 -17.08 -21.50
N THR A 361 -4.17 -16.93 -22.79
CA THR A 361 -4.33 -17.97 -23.81
C THR A 361 -3.00 -18.41 -24.40
N ASP A 362 -2.93 -19.68 -24.81
CA ASP A 362 -1.80 -20.17 -25.63
C ASP A 362 -1.89 -19.69 -27.08
N ALA A 363 -0.90 -20.04 -27.90
CA ALA A 363 -0.85 -19.68 -29.32
C ALA A 363 -2.03 -20.25 -30.16
N ASN A 364 -2.78 -21.22 -29.64
CA ASN A 364 -3.95 -21.80 -30.29
C ASN A 364 -5.27 -21.18 -29.78
N GLY A 365 -5.20 -20.20 -28.86
CA GLY A 365 -6.36 -19.56 -28.25
C GLY A 365 -6.99 -20.36 -27.11
N ASN A 366 -6.34 -21.42 -26.61
CA ASN A 366 -6.83 -22.15 -25.44
C ASN A 366 -6.54 -21.34 -24.18
N ILE A 367 -7.52 -21.18 -23.30
CA ILE A 367 -7.32 -20.55 -21.99
C ILE A 367 -6.40 -21.46 -21.15
N VAL A 368 -5.22 -20.96 -20.80
CA VAL A 368 -4.23 -21.63 -19.95
C VAL A 368 -4.26 -21.12 -18.51
N LYS A 369 -4.72 -19.88 -18.33
CA LYS A 369 -5.00 -19.26 -17.03
C LYS A 369 -6.36 -18.57 -17.12
N PRO A 370 -7.36 -18.95 -16.32
CA PRO A 370 -8.66 -18.28 -16.33
C PRO A 370 -8.55 -16.85 -15.78
N THR A 371 -9.55 -16.01 -16.05
CA THR A 371 -9.72 -14.72 -15.35
C THR A 371 -9.66 -14.92 -13.84
N GLY A 372 -8.93 -14.06 -13.15
CA GLY A 372 -8.67 -14.17 -11.71
C GLY A 372 -7.66 -15.25 -11.32
N GLY A 373 -7.19 -16.07 -12.26
CA GLY A 373 -6.18 -17.10 -12.01
C GLY A 373 -4.91 -16.54 -11.40
N ILE A 374 -4.38 -17.21 -10.39
CA ILE A 374 -3.09 -16.90 -9.75
C ILE A 374 -2.10 -17.98 -10.15
N SER A 375 -1.16 -17.63 -11.02
CA SER A 375 -0.18 -18.54 -11.60
C SER A 375 1.16 -18.54 -10.86
N GLN A 376 2.00 -19.52 -11.16
CA GLN A 376 3.40 -19.53 -10.76
C GLN A 376 4.11 -18.22 -11.14
N ASN A 377 3.84 -17.68 -12.32
CA ASN A 377 4.48 -16.45 -12.79
C ASN A 377 4.10 -15.26 -11.90
N ASP A 378 2.81 -15.14 -11.55
CA ASP A 378 2.33 -14.09 -10.64
C ASP A 378 3.04 -14.15 -9.29
N ILE A 379 3.07 -15.34 -8.68
CA ILE A 379 3.68 -15.55 -7.35
C ILE A 379 5.18 -15.28 -7.40
N ALA A 380 5.87 -15.76 -8.44
CA ALA A 380 7.30 -15.58 -8.59
C ALA A 380 7.69 -14.10 -8.81
N ASN A 381 6.89 -13.34 -9.56
CA ASN A 381 7.12 -11.90 -9.75
C ASN A 381 6.84 -11.12 -8.46
N ALA A 382 5.73 -11.42 -7.80
CA ALA A 382 5.32 -10.77 -6.57
C ALA A 382 6.30 -10.99 -5.40
N LEU A 383 6.85 -12.20 -5.27
CA LEU A 383 7.76 -12.59 -4.19
C LEU A 383 9.14 -12.99 -4.74
N SER A 384 9.76 -12.09 -5.52
CA SER A 384 10.92 -12.41 -6.36
C SER A 384 12.19 -12.86 -5.63
N PHE A 385 12.32 -12.57 -4.33
CA PHE A 385 13.44 -13.07 -3.53
C PHE A 385 13.26 -14.53 -3.08
N ASN A 386 12.02 -15.02 -3.06
CA ASN A 386 11.65 -16.34 -2.56
C ASN A 386 12.29 -16.69 -1.21
N ASN A 387 12.23 -15.77 -0.23
CA ASN A 387 12.89 -15.98 1.04
C ASN A 387 12.40 -17.26 1.73
N GLY A 388 13.31 -17.91 2.41
CA GLY A 388 12.96 -19.01 3.29
C GLY A 388 12.16 -18.54 4.52
N LEU A 389 11.27 -19.38 5.04
CA LEU A 389 10.53 -19.10 6.28
C LEU A 389 11.28 -19.61 7.49
N THR A 390 11.25 -18.83 8.56
CA THR A 390 11.96 -19.11 9.82
C THR A 390 11.02 -18.90 10.99
N LEU A 391 10.95 -19.88 11.89
CA LEU A 391 10.27 -19.77 13.17
C LEU A 391 11.22 -19.21 14.24
N ALA A 392 10.71 -18.34 15.10
CA ALA A 392 11.40 -17.85 16.28
C ALA A 392 10.44 -17.74 17.47
N THR A 393 10.97 -17.90 18.68
CA THR A 393 10.29 -17.64 19.94
C THR A 393 10.69 -16.25 20.41
N VAL A 394 9.70 -15.37 20.57
CA VAL A 394 9.91 -13.95 20.83
C VAL A 394 9.20 -13.54 22.13
N PRO A 395 9.88 -12.89 23.09
CA PRO A 395 9.24 -12.35 24.29
C PRO A 395 8.36 -11.14 23.95
N ALA A 396 7.32 -10.86 24.75
CA ALA A 396 6.41 -9.73 24.54
C ALA A 396 7.14 -8.38 24.33
N ALA A 397 8.18 -8.10 25.12
CA ALA A 397 8.99 -6.90 24.94
C ALA A 397 9.79 -6.90 23.61
N GLY A 398 10.24 -8.08 23.17
CA GLY A 398 10.91 -8.23 21.87
C GLY A 398 9.95 -8.06 20.70
N LEU A 399 8.70 -8.54 20.84
CA LEU A 399 7.66 -8.36 19.84
C LEU A 399 7.32 -6.87 19.67
N LEU A 400 7.17 -6.13 20.78
CA LEU A 400 7.02 -4.68 20.73
C LEU A 400 8.20 -4.02 20.00
N ALA A 401 9.44 -4.37 20.35
CA ALA A 401 10.62 -3.80 19.70
C ALA A 401 10.69 -4.07 18.18
N ILE A 402 10.24 -5.25 17.74
CA ILE A 402 10.13 -5.64 16.33
C ILE A 402 9.11 -4.76 15.60
N ILE A 403 7.91 -4.57 16.18
CA ILE A 403 6.87 -3.75 15.56
C ILE A 403 7.25 -2.27 15.55
N GLU A 404 7.79 -1.75 16.67
CA GLU A 404 8.33 -0.40 16.78
C GLU A 404 9.37 -0.12 15.71
N HIS A 405 10.33 -1.03 15.53
CA HIS A 405 11.33 -0.92 14.46
C HIS A 405 10.67 -0.85 13.09
N GLY A 406 9.69 -1.71 12.83
CA GLY A 406 8.90 -1.76 11.60
C GLY A 406 8.31 -0.40 11.19
N VAL A 407 7.73 0.32 12.16
CA VAL A 407 7.06 1.61 11.95
C VAL A 407 7.90 2.84 12.31
N ALA A 408 9.13 2.67 12.81
CA ALA A 408 9.98 3.75 13.28
C ALA A 408 10.28 4.80 12.21
N ALA A 409 10.33 4.38 10.95
CA ALA A 409 10.61 5.25 9.81
C ALA A 409 9.35 5.73 9.06
N SER A 410 8.13 5.35 9.49
CA SER A 410 6.88 5.76 8.84
C SER A 410 6.66 7.27 8.91
N THR A 411 5.99 7.84 7.91
CA THR A 411 5.54 9.24 7.90
C THR A 411 4.16 9.33 7.27
N ALA A 412 3.51 10.49 7.35
CA ALA A 412 2.23 10.74 6.70
C ALA A 412 2.37 10.94 5.17
N ALA A 413 3.59 11.05 4.65
CA ALA A 413 3.87 11.28 3.24
C ALA A 413 4.08 9.96 2.49
N ASP A 414 3.31 9.73 1.45
CA ASP A 414 3.32 8.48 0.67
C ASP A 414 4.63 8.21 -0.08
N SER A 415 5.47 9.24 -0.23
CA SER A 415 6.80 9.13 -0.84
C SER A 415 7.80 8.35 0.02
N ASN A 416 7.55 8.22 1.33
CA ASN A 416 8.47 7.55 2.25
C ASN A 416 8.24 6.03 2.30
N THR A 417 8.76 5.35 1.28
CA THR A 417 8.50 3.91 1.01
C THR A 417 9.66 3.01 1.42
N GLN A 418 10.08 3.13 2.68
CA GLN A 418 11.15 2.33 3.27
C GLN A 418 10.76 0.84 3.37
N GLY A 419 11.71 -0.08 3.14
CA GLY A 419 11.39 -1.52 2.98
C GLY A 419 10.91 -2.23 4.25
N ARG A 420 11.18 -1.69 5.44
CA ARG A 420 11.05 -2.40 6.71
C ARG A 420 9.64 -2.46 7.27
N PHE A 421 8.66 -1.78 6.69
CA PHE A 421 7.29 -1.72 7.24
C PHE A 421 6.68 -3.14 7.32
N PRO A 422 6.06 -3.53 8.44
CA PRO A 422 5.59 -4.89 8.64
C PRO A 422 4.19 -5.11 8.05
N GLN A 423 4.03 -6.20 7.31
CA GLN A 423 2.75 -6.84 7.01
C GLN A 423 2.60 -8.05 7.93
N VAL A 424 1.40 -8.28 8.48
CA VAL A 424 1.23 -9.15 9.65
C VAL A 424 0.01 -10.07 9.57
N ALA A 425 0.09 -11.19 10.30
CA ALA A 425 -1.04 -12.07 10.58
C ALA A 425 -0.98 -12.57 12.03
N GLY A 426 -2.15 -12.80 12.63
CA GLY A 426 -2.30 -13.24 14.02
C GLY A 426 -2.01 -12.17 15.07
N ILE A 427 -1.71 -10.94 14.65
CA ILE A 427 -1.64 -9.75 15.48
C ILE A 427 -2.34 -8.58 14.79
N GLU A 428 -2.76 -7.63 15.60
CA GLU A 428 -3.19 -6.31 15.13
C GLU A 428 -2.45 -5.26 15.96
N PHE A 429 -2.16 -4.10 15.37
CA PHE A 429 -1.56 -2.99 16.11
C PHE A 429 -1.95 -1.62 15.55
N SER A 430 -1.88 -0.61 16.40
CA SER A 430 -2.00 0.79 16.00
C SER A 430 -0.76 1.59 16.37
N PHE A 431 -0.44 2.60 15.57
CA PHE A 431 0.72 3.46 15.80
C PHE A 431 0.44 4.94 15.54
N ASP A 432 1.08 5.81 16.32
CA ASP A 432 0.94 7.26 16.28
C ASP A 432 2.22 7.92 15.74
N LEU A 433 2.09 8.59 14.59
CA LEU A 433 3.20 9.27 13.92
C LEU A 433 3.68 10.53 14.65
N THR A 434 2.91 11.05 15.62
CA THR A 434 3.32 12.21 16.44
C THR A 434 4.32 11.83 17.53
N GLN A 435 4.42 10.54 17.86
CA GLN A 435 5.40 10.03 18.81
C GLN A 435 6.79 9.87 18.19
N SER A 436 7.79 9.79 19.07
CA SER A 436 9.19 9.57 18.66
C SER A 436 9.36 8.17 18.05
N ALA A 437 10.30 8.02 17.12
CA ALA A 437 10.64 6.70 16.58
C ALA A 437 11.01 5.72 17.71
N ASN A 438 10.46 4.51 17.64
CA ASN A 438 10.50 3.46 18.68
C ASN A 438 9.63 3.70 19.93
N ASP A 439 8.70 4.65 19.87
CA ASP A 439 7.66 4.88 20.89
C ASP A 439 6.30 5.17 20.22
N ARG A 440 6.08 4.59 19.03
CA ARG A 440 4.93 4.89 18.17
C ARG A 440 3.74 3.99 18.42
N VAL A 441 3.97 2.73 18.80
CA VAL A 441 2.92 1.71 18.94
C VAL A 441 2.02 2.07 20.11
N GLN A 442 0.76 2.37 19.85
CA GLN A 442 -0.23 2.73 20.88
C GLN A 442 -1.03 1.53 21.37
N SER A 443 -1.23 0.54 20.50
CA SER A 443 -1.82 -0.73 20.87
C SER A 443 -1.24 -1.86 20.02
N LEU A 444 -1.14 -3.05 20.60
CA LEU A 444 -0.65 -4.26 19.94
C LEU A 444 -1.28 -5.44 20.65
N VAL A 445 -1.93 -6.31 19.88
CA VAL A 445 -2.67 -7.46 20.39
C VAL A 445 -2.34 -8.70 19.56
N VAL A 446 -2.29 -9.85 20.24
CA VAL A 446 -2.23 -11.17 19.62
C VAL A 446 -3.64 -11.74 19.57
N LEU A 447 -4.04 -12.25 18.41
CA LEU A 447 -5.37 -12.77 18.17
C LEU A 447 -5.48 -14.28 18.47
N ASP A 448 -6.67 -14.73 18.84
CA ASP A 448 -7.03 -16.15 18.88
C ASP A 448 -7.41 -16.68 17.49
N GLU A 449 -7.70 -17.98 17.39
CA GLU A 449 -8.13 -18.61 16.13
C GLU A 449 -9.45 -18.07 15.57
N THR A 450 -10.24 -17.36 16.39
CA THR A 450 -11.49 -16.71 15.99
C THR A 450 -11.29 -15.26 15.56
N GLY A 451 -10.05 -14.76 15.60
CA GLY A 451 -9.69 -13.39 15.27
C GLY A 451 -9.99 -12.38 16.38
N LYS A 452 -10.15 -12.81 17.63
CA LYS A 452 -10.40 -11.93 18.78
C LYS A 452 -9.15 -11.71 19.61
N ASP A 453 -9.12 -10.60 20.34
CA ASP A 453 -8.08 -10.26 21.31
C ASP A 453 -7.83 -11.40 22.32
N ALA A 454 -6.70 -12.10 22.17
CA ALA A 454 -6.27 -13.18 23.07
C ALA A 454 -5.26 -12.69 24.11
N ASP A 455 -4.28 -11.86 23.69
CA ASP A 455 -3.26 -11.29 24.57
C ASP A 455 -2.91 -9.86 24.15
N ILE A 456 -3.16 -8.90 25.05
CA ILE A 456 -2.85 -7.49 24.82
C ILE A 456 -1.40 -7.23 25.26
N ILE A 457 -0.56 -6.88 24.28
CA ILE A 457 0.87 -6.60 24.48
C ILE A 457 1.11 -5.13 24.83
N VAL A 458 0.39 -4.22 24.17
CA VAL A 458 0.50 -2.77 24.38
C VAL A 458 -0.88 -2.17 24.52
N ARG A 459 -1.06 -1.27 25.49
CA ARG A 459 -2.25 -0.44 25.63
C ARG A 459 -1.84 0.99 25.98
N ASN A 460 -2.34 1.95 25.22
CA ASN A 460 -2.03 3.38 25.38
C ASN A 460 -0.52 3.66 25.41
N GLY A 461 0.23 3.03 24.51
CA GLY A 461 1.69 3.17 24.42
C GLY A 461 2.50 2.43 25.49
N ALA A 462 1.85 1.73 26.44
CA ALA A 462 2.54 1.01 27.50
C ALA A 462 2.45 -0.50 27.32
N LEU A 463 3.55 -1.21 27.55
CA LEU A 463 3.58 -2.68 27.59
C LEU A 463 2.71 -3.20 28.74
N VAL A 464 1.89 -4.20 28.45
CA VAL A 464 0.97 -4.85 29.40
C VAL A 464 1.43 -6.28 29.68
N GLY A 465 1.29 -6.73 30.94
CA GLY A 465 1.62 -8.10 31.36
C GLY A 465 3.12 -8.36 31.54
N ASP A 466 3.50 -9.65 31.67
CA ASP A 466 4.91 -10.05 31.81
C ASP A 466 5.68 -9.80 30.50
N PRO A 467 6.72 -8.94 30.48
CA PRO A 467 7.50 -8.67 29.27
C PRO A 467 8.25 -9.88 28.72
N ASN A 468 8.43 -10.93 29.53
CA ASN A 468 9.16 -12.14 29.16
C ASN A 468 8.25 -13.29 28.70
N ARG A 469 6.92 -13.15 28.76
CA ARG A 469 6.03 -14.15 28.17
C ARG A 469 6.31 -14.25 26.67
N THR A 470 6.33 -15.45 26.14
CA THR A 470 6.83 -15.71 24.80
C THR A 470 5.75 -16.12 23.83
N PHE A 471 5.95 -15.75 22.57
CA PHE A 471 5.11 -16.11 21.45
C PHE A 471 5.93 -16.84 20.40
N ARG A 472 5.33 -17.84 19.78
CA ARG A 472 5.93 -18.51 18.62
C ARG A 472 5.47 -17.80 17.35
N MET A 473 6.42 -17.37 16.54
CA MET A 473 6.14 -16.61 15.32
C MET A 473 6.95 -17.11 14.13
N VAL A 474 6.42 -16.90 12.93
CA VAL A 474 7.11 -17.09 11.66
C VAL A 474 7.50 -15.74 11.06
N THR A 475 8.66 -15.68 10.41
CA THR A 475 9.09 -14.54 9.62
C THR A 475 9.96 -15.01 8.44
N LEU A 476 10.44 -14.07 7.63
CA LEU A 476 11.41 -14.38 6.58
C LEU A 476 12.80 -14.61 7.19
N GLY A 477 13.55 -15.60 6.70
CA GLY A 477 14.92 -15.88 7.12
C GLY A 477 15.85 -14.67 6.96
N PHE A 478 15.60 -13.83 5.95
CA PHE A 478 16.23 -12.54 5.77
C PHE A 478 16.08 -11.65 7.02
N LEU A 479 14.87 -11.50 7.56
CA LEU A 479 14.62 -10.68 8.75
C LEU A 479 15.14 -11.34 10.02
N ALA A 480 14.97 -12.66 10.16
CA ALA A 480 15.45 -13.42 11.32
C ALA A 480 16.97 -13.34 11.50
N THR A 481 17.72 -13.07 10.42
CA THR A 481 19.18 -12.93 10.43
C THR A 481 19.67 -11.47 10.44
N GLY A 482 18.78 -10.50 10.67
CA GLY A 482 19.10 -9.07 10.81
C GLY A 482 18.87 -8.22 9.55
N GLY A 483 18.26 -8.80 8.52
CA GLY A 483 17.79 -8.06 7.35
C GLY A 483 16.83 -6.94 7.74
N ASP A 484 16.91 -5.82 7.01
CA ASP A 484 16.22 -4.56 7.34
C ASP A 484 16.44 -4.08 8.78
N LEU A 485 17.51 -4.53 9.44
CA LEU A 485 17.90 -4.22 10.82
C LEU A 485 16.87 -4.65 11.88
N TYR A 486 16.03 -5.64 11.57
CA TYR A 486 15.03 -6.13 12.51
C TYR A 486 15.67 -6.76 13.77
N PRO A 487 15.21 -6.42 14.98
CA PRO A 487 15.83 -6.87 16.24
C PRO A 487 15.31 -8.24 16.70
N PHE A 488 15.29 -9.24 15.81
CA PHE A 488 14.88 -10.60 16.18
C PHE A 488 15.83 -11.20 17.25
N PRO A 489 15.29 -11.95 18.23
CA PRO A 489 16.11 -12.56 19.26
C PRO A 489 17.06 -13.60 18.67
N THR A 490 18.26 -13.69 19.24
CA THR A 490 19.29 -14.64 18.84
C THR A 490 19.63 -15.60 19.99
N GLY A 491 20.36 -16.68 19.66
CA GLY A 491 20.79 -17.67 20.64
C GLY A 491 19.73 -18.73 20.99
N PRO A 492 20.02 -19.63 21.95
CA PRO A 492 19.21 -20.82 22.18
C PRO A 492 17.75 -20.54 22.60
N ALA A 493 17.51 -19.45 23.33
CA ALA A 493 16.16 -19.07 23.79
C ALA A 493 15.23 -18.64 22.66
N ALA A 494 15.79 -18.17 21.54
CA ALA A 494 15.01 -17.81 20.35
C ALA A 494 14.45 -19.05 19.62
N ASN A 495 14.95 -20.26 19.94
CA ASN A 495 14.50 -21.53 19.35
C ASN A 495 14.30 -21.45 17.83
N VAL A 496 15.30 -20.92 17.12
CA VAL A 496 15.18 -20.63 15.69
C VAL A 496 15.09 -21.93 14.90
N VAL A 497 14.07 -22.06 14.04
CA VAL A 497 13.89 -23.21 13.14
C VAL A 497 13.68 -22.69 11.73
N ASN A 498 14.60 -23.01 10.82
CA ASN A 498 14.44 -22.72 9.39
C ASN A 498 13.57 -23.81 8.75
N LEU A 499 12.49 -23.40 8.08
CA LEU A 499 11.53 -24.32 7.47
C LEU A 499 11.93 -24.75 6.06
N THR A 500 12.66 -23.89 5.37
CA THR A 500 13.00 -24.07 3.96
C THR A 500 13.91 -25.26 3.74
N GLN A 501 13.49 -26.14 2.85
CA GLN A 501 14.28 -27.29 2.44
C GLN A 501 15.33 -26.90 1.40
N ALA A 502 16.40 -27.70 1.31
CA ALA A 502 17.43 -27.49 0.29
C ALA A 502 16.85 -27.62 -1.13
N ASP A 503 17.50 -26.99 -2.11
CA ASP A 503 17.02 -27.03 -3.50
C ASP A 503 16.99 -28.43 -4.12
N SER A 504 17.82 -29.33 -3.60
CA SER A 504 17.87 -30.74 -4.01
C SER A 504 16.85 -31.64 -3.31
N ALA A 505 16.12 -31.12 -2.30
CA ALA A 505 15.11 -31.90 -1.61
C ALA A 505 13.90 -32.17 -2.53
N PRO A 506 13.27 -33.35 -2.44
CA PRO A 506 12.01 -33.61 -3.15
C PRO A 506 10.96 -32.57 -2.76
N ARG A 507 10.26 -32.01 -3.76
CA ARG A 507 9.17 -31.06 -3.54
C ARG A 507 7.88 -31.78 -3.19
N THR A 508 7.08 -31.21 -2.31
CA THR A 508 5.77 -31.75 -1.92
C THR A 508 4.62 -30.78 -2.24
N GLY A 509 3.39 -31.15 -1.89
CA GLY A 509 2.21 -30.31 -2.14
C GLY A 509 1.78 -30.19 -3.61
N GLN A 510 0.95 -29.20 -3.90
CA GLN A 510 0.52 -28.85 -5.27
C GLN A 510 1.57 -27.99 -5.99
N ALA A 511 2.32 -27.17 -5.25
CA ALA A 511 3.21 -26.14 -5.74
C ALA A 511 4.69 -26.57 -5.75
N THR A 512 5.05 -27.43 -6.69
CA THR A 512 6.41 -28.01 -6.74
C THR A 512 7.47 -27.14 -7.42
N PHE A 513 7.19 -25.85 -7.69
CA PHE A 513 8.11 -24.96 -8.42
C PHE A 513 9.07 -24.20 -7.51
N ALA A 514 8.74 -24.09 -6.22
CA ALA A 514 9.54 -23.45 -5.20
C ALA A 514 10.02 -24.49 -4.17
N ALA A 515 10.90 -24.08 -3.26
CA ALA A 515 11.35 -24.96 -2.20
C ALA A 515 10.34 -25.03 -1.07
N ASP A 516 10.00 -26.25 -0.62
CA ASP A 516 9.13 -26.46 0.54
C ASP A 516 9.58 -25.57 1.71
N GLY A 517 8.66 -24.77 2.24
CA GLY A 517 8.92 -23.83 3.33
C GLY A 517 9.57 -22.50 2.90
N SER A 518 9.56 -22.16 1.61
CA SER A 518 9.81 -20.80 1.12
C SER A 518 8.52 -19.99 1.00
N GLU A 519 8.61 -18.67 0.86
CA GLU A 519 7.41 -17.82 0.78
C GLU A 519 6.59 -18.00 -0.51
N GLN A 520 7.23 -18.36 -1.65
CA GLN A 520 6.48 -18.68 -2.88
C GLN A 520 5.71 -20.00 -2.75
N ASP A 521 6.35 -21.02 -2.16
CA ASP A 521 5.72 -22.31 -1.83
C ASP A 521 4.53 -22.11 -0.89
N ALA A 522 4.74 -21.39 0.22
CA ALA A 522 3.70 -21.09 1.20
C ALA A 522 2.48 -20.40 0.56
N LEU A 523 2.70 -19.38 -0.27
CA LEU A 523 1.61 -18.65 -0.93
C LEU A 523 0.85 -19.53 -1.93
N ALA A 524 1.57 -20.31 -2.74
CA ALA A 524 0.96 -21.16 -3.75
C ALA A 524 0.12 -22.28 -3.13
N GLU A 525 0.63 -22.96 -2.10
CA GLU A 525 -0.12 -23.96 -1.34
C GLU A 525 -1.34 -23.34 -0.65
N TYR A 526 -1.20 -22.13 -0.10
CA TYR A 526 -2.31 -21.43 0.54
C TYR A 526 -3.42 -21.08 -0.45
N PHE A 527 -3.07 -20.63 -1.66
CA PHE A 527 -4.05 -20.43 -2.74
C PHE A 527 -4.73 -21.74 -3.14
N ALA A 528 -3.97 -22.81 -3.31
CA ALA A 528 -4.50 -24.12 -3.70
C ALA A 528 -5.49 -24.67 -2.68
N ALA A 529 -5.18 -24.50 -1.40
CA ALA A 529 -6.00 -24.98 -0.30
C ALA A 529 -7.28 -24.16 -0.10
N ASN A 530 -7.23 -22.83 -0.28
CA ASN A 530 -8.31 -21.93 0.16
C ASN A 530 -9.10 -21.29 -0.98
N PHE A 531 -8.47 -21.10 -2.15
CA PHE A 531 -9.02 -20.28 -3.23
C PHE A 531 -9.01 -20.95 -4.60
N SER A 532 -8.92 -22.29 -4.64
CA SER A 532 -9.01 -23.07 -5.88
C SER A 532 -10.43 -23.14 -6.46
N THR A 533 -11.45 -22.86 -5.65
CA THR A 533 -12.87 -22.92 -6.05
C THR A 533 -13.61 -21.61 -5.78
N THR A 534 -13.46 -21.06 -4.58
CA THR A 534 -13.98 -19.73 -4.22
C THR A 534 -12.85 -18.72 -4.34
N PRO A 535 -12.93 -17.73 -5.26
CA PRO A 535 -11.88 -16.72 -5.39
C PRO A 535 -11.70 -15.91 -4.10
N PHE A 536 -10.47 -15.44 -3.87
CA PHE A 536 -10.22 -14.39 -2.90
C PHE A 536 -10.92 -13.09 -3.33
N ASP A 537 -11.71 -12.48 -2.46
CA ASP A 537 -12.62 -11.38 -2.79
C ASP A 537 -12.47 -10.15 -1.88
N MET A 538 -11.48 -10.15 -0.96
CA MET A 538 -11.24 -9.00 -0.09
C MET A 538 -10.43 -7.92 -0.82
N ALA A 539 -11.15 -6.90 -1.31
CA ALA A 539 -10.54 -5.75 -1.95
C ALA A 539 -9.63 -4.97 -0.99
N ASP A 540 -8.59 -4.35 -1.56
CA ASP A 540 -7.70 -3.48 -0.81
C ASP A 540 -8.45 -2.26 -0.26
N ALA A 541 -8.11 -1.87 0.97
CA ALA A 541 -8.78 -0.81 1.70
C ALA A 541 -7.87 0.41 1.83
N PRO A 542 -8.41 1.64 1.90
CA PRO A 542 -7.60 2.81 2.26
C PRO A 542 -7.22 2.77 3.74
N ARG A 543 -6.12 3.43 4.13
CA ARG A 543 -5.68 3.62 5.54
C ARG A 543 -6.75 3.90 6.59
N SER A 544 -7.81 4.63 6.22
CA SER A 544 -8.91 4.97 7.14
C SER A 544 -9.81 3.77 7.47
N ALA A 545 -9.67 2.66 6.73
CA ALA A 545 -10.40 1.43 6.88
C ALA A 545 -9.52 0.23 7.29
N ASP A 546 -8.19 0.37 7.30
CA ASP A 546 -7.23 -0.65 7.77
C ASP A 546 -7.60 -1.19 9.16
N THR A 547 -7.63 -2.52 9.31
CA THR A 547 -8.05 -3.19 10.55
C THR A 547 -6.90 -3.84 11.30
N ARG A 548 -5.97 -4.51 10.62
CA ARG A 548 -4.81 -5.17 11.24
C ARG A 548 -3.69 -4.18 11.57
N ILE A 549 -3.49 -3.15 10.74
CA ILE A 549 -2.39 -2.19 10.89
C ILE A 549 -2.95 -0.76 10.85
N GLN A 550 -3.25 -0.19 12.01
CA GLN A 550 -3.92 1.11 12.09
C GLN A 550 -2.93 2.27 12.27
N ASN A 551 -2.86 3.15 11.28
CA ASN A 551 -2.16 4.42 11.41
C ASN A 551 -3.08 5.49 12.00
N LEU A 552 -2.78 5.97 13.21
CA LEU A 552 -3.63 6.91 13.95
C LEU A 552 -3.64 8.34 13.37
N ALA A 553 -2.84 8.61 12.33
CA ALA A 553 -3.02 9.81 11.52
C ALA A 553 -4.27 9.75 10.62
N PHE A 554 -4.80 8.54 10.35
CA PHE A 554 -5.92 8.29 9.43
C PHE A 554 -7.12 7.62 10.11
N ARG A 555 -6.95 7.12 11.34
CA ARG A 555 -7.99 6.52 12.18
C ARG A 555 -8.02 7.17 13.56
N ALA A 556 -9.20 7.20 14.18
CA ALA A 556 -9.39 7.76 15.52
C ALA A 556 -9.44 6.69 16.63
N ASP A 557 -9.59 5.43 16.24
CA ASP A 557 -9.68 4.25 17.10
C ASP A 557 -8.39 3.43 17.07
N THR A 558 -8.25 2.50 18.01
CA THR A 558 -7.12 1.57 18.12
C THR A 558 -7.60 0.12 17.91
N VAL A 559 -6.67 -0.81 17.71
CA VAL A 559 -6.99 -2.21 17.36
C VAL A 559 -7.51 -3.05 18.52
N ILE A 560 -7.36 -2.58 19.77
CA ILE A 560 -7.92 -3.30 20.91
C ILE A 560 -9.43 -3.15 20.79
N ASP A 561 -10.10 -4.26 20.49
CA ASP A 561 -11.54 -4.36 20.59
C ASP A 561 -11.92 -3.70 21.91
N SER A 562 -12.86 -2.75 21.88
CA SER A 562 -13.42 -2.25 23.12
C SER A 562 -13.90 -3.49 23.85
N LEU A 563 -13.16 -3.90 24.90
CA LEU A 563 -13.57 -4.98 25.77
C LEU A 563 -15.05 -4.72 25.98
N MET A 564 -15.91 -5.70 25.70
CA MET A 564 -17.20 -5.68 26.37
C MET A 564 -16.82 -5.68 27.86
N ALA A 565 -16.61 -4.48 28.40
CA ALA A 565 -16.45 -4.26 29.81
C ALA A 565 -17.67 -4.97 30.37
N PRO A 566 -17.51 -5.97 31.27
CA PRO A 566 -18.65 -6.62 31.84
C PRO A 566 -19.53 -5.49 32.36
N THR A 567 -20.69 -5.31 31.73
CA THR A 567 -21.59 -4.23 32.08
C THR A 567 -22.17 -4.66 33.41
N VAL A 568 -21.47 -4.38 34.50
CA VAL A 568 -21.98 -4.67 35.83
C VAL A 568 -22.97 -3.55 36.15
N SER A 569 -24.21 -3.78 35.74
CA SER A 569 -25.33 -2.94 36.11
C SER A 569 -25.65 -3.09 37.59
N PHE A 570 -26.12 -2.02 38.21
CA PHE A 570 -26.80 -2.12 39.50
C PHE A 570 -27.90 -3.17 39.43
N ASN A 571 -28.01 -4.03 40.45
CA ASN A 571 -29.16 -4.90 40.58
C ASN A 571 -30.41 -4.11 40.99
N SER A 572 -31.56 -4.76 41.10
CA SER A 572 -32.83 -4.11 41.48
C SER A 572 -32.80 -3.43 42.86
N ASN A 573 -31.81 -3.73 43.70
CA ASN A 573 -31.60 -3.13 45.02
C ASN A 573 -30.58 -1.98 44.99
N ASN A 574 -30.16 -1.51 43.81
CA ASN A 574 -29.08 -0.52 43.64
C ASN A 574 -27.75 -0.94 44.28
N LEU A 575 -27.42 -2.24 44.18
CA LEU A 575 -26.13 -2.81 44.57
C LEU A 575 -25.27 -3.12 43.35
N PHE A 576 -23.96 -2.92 43.49
CA PHE A 576 -22.96 -3.15 42.46
C PHE A 576 -22.18 -4.44 42.78
N ALA A 577 -22.17 -5.42 41.86
CA ALA A 577 -21.42 -6.67 42.07
C ALA A 577 -19.92 -6.45 41.85
N ILE A 578 -19.07 -6.87 42.78
CA ILE A 578 -17.62 -6.76 42.60
C ILE A 578 -17.10 -8.05 41.95
N PRO A 579 -16.48 -8.01 40.76
CA PRO A 579 -15.93 -9.20 40.13
C PRO A 579 -14.70 -9.72 40.88
N GLY A 580 -14.64 -11.04 41.09
CA GLY A 580 -13.49 -11.71 41.69
C GLY A 580 -13.46 -11.71 43.23
N ASN A 581 -12.57 -12.52 43.81
CA ASN A 581 -12.48 -12.76 45.27
C ASN A 581 -11.32 -12.00 45.96
N GLY A 582 -10.61 -11.13 45.25
CA GLY A 582 -9.47 -10.34 45.75
C GLY A 582 -9.79 -8.85 45.86
N THR A 583 -8.91 -8.06 46.45
CA THR A 583 -9.07 -6.58 46.48
C THR A 583 -9.17 -6.05 45.05
N THR A 584 -10.28 -5.39 44.74
CA THR A 584 -10.57 -4.78 43.44
C THR A 584 -10.52 -3.27 43.59
N GLN A 585 -9.77 -2.60 42.72
CA GLN A 585 -9.77 -1.15 42.66
C GLN A 585 -11.03 -0.69 41.92
N ILE A 586 -11.78 0.26 42.49
CA ILE A 586 -13.01 0.78 41.92
C ILE A 586 -12.85 2.27 41.65
N LYS A 587 -13.09 2.66 40.40
CA LYS A 587 -13.25 4.06 39.99
C LYS A 587 -14.73 4.46 40.13
N ALA A 588 -15.02 5.62 40.68
CA ALA A 588 -16.36 6.20 40.78
C ALA A 588 -16.34 7.60 40.17
N THR A 589 -17.34 7.89 39.33
CA THR A 589 -17.55 9.20 38.72
C THR A 589 -18.92 9.71 39.12
N LEU A 590 -19.05 10.99 39.46
CA LEU A 590 -20.34 11.62 39.73
C LEU A 590 -20.70 12.56 38.59
N SER A 591 -21.75 12.24 37.83
CA SER A 591 -22.17 13.02 36.65
C SER A 591 -23.31 14.01 36.90
N GLY A 592 -23.84 14.10 38.12
CA GLY A 592 -24.90 15.06 38.46
C GLY A 592 -25.41 14.92 39.90
N ARG A 593 -26.12 15.95 40.39
CA ARG A 593 -26.75 15.97 41.73
C ARG A 593 -28.16 16.55 41.67
N ILE A 594 -29.05 16.05 42.53
CA ILE A 594 -30.41 16.57 42.70
C ILE A 594 -30.61 17.28 44.07
N SER A 595 -29.60 17.26 44.94
CA SER A 595 -29.65 17.81 46.30
C SER A 595 -28.32 18.50 46.62
N GLU A 596 -28.38 19.77 47.02
CA GLU A 596 -27.19 20.58 47.34
C GLU A 596 -26.74 20.47 48.81
N THR A 597 -27.49 19.72 49.62
CA THR A 597 -27.26 19.54 51.06
C THR A 597 -26.50 18.26 51.42
N VAL A 598 -26.07 17.49 50.42
CA VAL A 598 -25.24 16.30 50.63
C VAL A 598 -23.82 16.78 50.94
N GLY A 599 -23.25 16.34 52.05
CA GLY A 599 -21.89 16.65 52.48
C GLY A 599 -20.87 15.60 52.07
N GLU A 600 -21.25 14.32 52.02
CA GLU A 600 -20.37 13.22 51.62
C GLU A 600 -21.11 12.10 50.86
N ILE A 601 -20.37 11.38 50.01
CA ILE A 601 -20.77 10.10 49.40
C ILE A 601 -19.85 9.03 49.95
N ILE A 602 -20.45 7.94 50.41
CA ILE A 602 -19.75 6.79 50.98
C ILE A 602 -20.11 5.51 50.21
N ALA A 603 -19.19 4.55 50.23
CA ALA A 603 -19.39 3.19 49.73
C ALA A 603 -19.34 2.21 50.90
N ILE A 604 -20.23 1.21 50.88
CA ILE A 604 -20.45 0.25 51.96
C ILE A 604 -20.45 -1.15 51.36
N ALA A 605 -19.58 -2.02 51.88
CA ALA A 605 -19.54 -3.43 51.46
C ALA A 605 -20.65 -4.24 52.16
N THR A 606 -21.47 -4.93 51.36
CA THR A 606 -22.55 -5.80 51.83
C THR A 606 -22.18 -7.27 51.67
N ASP A 607 -22.80 -8.12 52.48
CA ASP A 607 -22.50 -9.55 52.54
C ASP A 607 -23.13 -10.35 51.41
N ASP A 608 -24.21 -9.84 50.80
CA ASP A 608 -24.93 -10.49 49.69
C ASP A 608 -25.60 -9.48 48.73
N GLU A 609 -26.26 -10.04 47.71
CA GLU A 609 -27.01 -9.32 46.66
C GLU A 609 -28.29 -8.63 47.14
N ASN A 610 -28.70 -8.91 48.38
CA ASN A 610 -29.84 -8.29 49.04
C ASN A 610 -29.42 -7.14 49.96
N GLY A 611 -28.11 -6.87 50.04
CA GLY A 611 -27.56 -5.75 50.81
C GLY A 611 -27.47 -6.06 52.29
N THR A 612 -27.43 -7.33 52.72
CA THR A 612 -27.29 -7.63 54.15
C THR A 612 -25.93 -7.17 54.70
N ILE A 613 -25.90 -6.72 55.95
CA ILE A 613 -24.66 -6.29 56.63
C ILE A 613 -24.64 -6.91 58.03
N ASP A 614 -23.63 -7.73 58.33
CA ASP A 614 -23.52 -8.51 59.57
C ASP A 614 -24.78 -9.39 59.80
N GLY A 615 -25.37 -9.89 58.70
CA GLY A 615 -26.61 -10.68 58.72
C GLY A 615 -27.89 -9.87 58.95
N ILE A 616 -27.81 -8.54 59.01
CA ILE A 616 -28.97 -7.64 59.17
C ILE A 616 -29.45 -7.22 57.79
N ALA A 617 -30.74 -7.43 57.50
CA ALA A 617 -31.35 -6.97 56.25
C ALA A 617 -31.53 -5.44 56.22
N PRO A 618 -31.53 -4.81 55.03
CA PRO A 618 -31.88 -3.40 54.85
C PRO A 618 -33.15 -3.01 55.62
N GLY A 619 -33.05 -1.95 56.43
CA GLY A 619 -34.17 -1.44 57.24
C GLY A 619 -34.38 -2.16 58.58
N GLY A 620 -33.63 -3.23 58.86
CA GLY A 620 -33.61 -3.91 60.14
C GLY A 620 -33.02 -3.05 61.27
N ALA A 621 -33.42 -3.33 62.51
CA ALA A 621 -32.87 -2.65 63.68
C ALA A 621 -31.35 -2.88 63.77
N GLY A 622 -30.57 -1.80 63.83
CA GLY A 622 -29.10 -1.84 63.87
C GLY A 622 -28.40 -1.81 62.50
N TYR A 623 -29.14 -1.87 61.39
CA TYR A 623 -28.56 -1.88 60.03
C TYR A 623 -27.68 -0.65 59.77
N GLN A 624 -28.13 0.54 60.16
CA GLN A 624 -27.36 1.78 59.99
C GLN A 624 -26.04 1.76 60.76
N ALA A 625 -26.03 1.24 61.99
CA ALA A 625 -24.80 1.17 62.79
C ALA A 625 -23.79 0.18 62.18
N ALA A 626 -24.27 -0.97 61.71
CA ALA A 626 -23.46 -1.95 61.00
C ALA A 626 -22.89 -1.37 59.69
N ALA A 627 -23.71 -0.67 58.91
CA ALA A 627 -23.29 0.00 57.69
C ALA A 627 -22.18 1.03 57.93
N LEU A 628 -22.35 1.92 58.91
CA LEU A 628 -21.37 2.97 59.24
C LEU A 628 -19.99 2.39 59.62
N SER A 629 -19.95 1.21 60.23
CA SER A 629 -18.70 0.54 60.60
C SER A 629 -17.91 -0.01 59.41
N ARG A 630 -18.55 -0.17 58.24
CA ARG A 630 -17.96 -0.69 57.00
C ARG A 630 -17.85 0.37 55.89
N SER A 631 -18.19 1.62 56.20
CA SER A 631 -18.22 2.71 55.23
C SER A 631 -16.82 3.19 54.86
N THR A 632 -16.58 3.38 53.57
CA THR A 632 -15.43 4.11 53.03
C THR A 632 -15.91 5.42 52.42
N VAL A 633 -15.24 6.53 52.74
CA VAL A 633 -15.53 7.83 52.11
C VAL A 633 -15.05 7.82 50.67
N VAL A 634 -15.97 8.04 49.74
CA VAL A 634 -15.67 8.13 48.30
C VAL A 634 -15.43 9.58 47.92
N LEU A 635 -16.33 10.48 48.32
CA LEU A 635 -16.22 11.92 48.11
C LEU A 635 -16.59 12.65 49.40
N SER A 636 -15.75 13.62 49.80
CA SER A 636 -15.96 14.47 50.99
C SER A 636 -16.05 15.94 50.61
N THR A 637 -16.59 16.76 51.51
CA THR A 637 -16.73 18.23 51.41
C THR A 637 -17.42 18.70 50.13
N LEU A 638 -18.65 18.27 49.90
CA LEU A 638 -19.44 18.74 48.76
C LEU A 638 -20.04 20.13 49.06
N SER A 639 -19.24 21.20 49.08
CA SER A 639 -19.77 22.56 49.20
C SER A 639 -20.46 23.01 47.90
N ALA A 640 -21.41 23.94 47.98
CA ALA A 640 -22.12 24.46 46.80
C ALA A 640 -21.18 25.08 45.75
N SER A 641 -19.99 25.55 46.16
CA SER A 641 -18.98 26.21 45.31
C SER A 641 -18.00 25.27 44.60
N GLU A 642 -17.90 23.99 44.98
CA GLU A 642 -16.89 23.05 44.42
C GLU A 642 -17.40 22.19 43.26
N PHE A 643 -18.69 22.23 42.95
CA PHE A 643 -19.31 21.48 41.83
C PHE A 643 -19.36 22.24 40.50
N GLY A 644 -18.75 23.43 40.45
CA GLY A 644 -18.99 24.40 39.40
C GLY A 644 -18.65 23.97 37.96
N ASP A 645 -17.80 22.97 37.71
CA ASP A 645 -17.50 22.50 36.33
C ASP A 645 -16.58 21.25 36.25
N LEU A 646 -16.67 20.29 37.18
CA LEU A 646 -15.83 19.08 37.14
C LEU A 646 -16.66 17.84 37.47
N ASN A 647 -16.58 16.79 36.66
CA ASN A 647 -17.03 15.43 36.99
C ASN A 647 -16.02 14.82 37.98
N PRO A 648 -16.22 14.88 39.32
CA PRO A 648 -15.19 14.42 40.23
C PRO A 648 -15.05 12.90 40.10
N MET A 649 -13.82 12.46 39.85
CA MET A 649 -13.46 11.04 39.79
C MET A 649 -12.66 10.65 41.03
N ARG A 650 -12.97 9.48 41.59
CA ARG A 650 -12.25 8.90 42.72
C ARG A 650 -12.01 7.42 42.53
N THR A 651 -10.86 6.96 42.97
CA THR A 651 -10.47 5.56 42.94
C THR A 651 -10.29 5.09 44.38
N PHE A 652 -10.88 3.95 44.73
CA PHE A 652 -10.77 3.37 46.07
C PHE A 652 -10.78 1.84 45.99
N ASP A 653 -10.14 1.20 46.96
CA ASP A 653 -10.03 -0.26 47.01
C ASP A 653 -11.21 -0.87 47.76
N VAL A 654 -11.78 -1.93 47.22
CA VAL A 654 -12.81 -2.74 47.89
C VAL A 654 -12.38 -4.20 47.91
N MET A 655 -12.64 -4.90 49.00
CA MET A 655 -12.36 -6.33 49.10
C MET A 655 -13.36 -7.10 48.23
N GLY A 656 -12.88 -7.94 47.31
CA GLY A 656 -13.71 -8.73 46.40
C GLY A 656 -14.47 -9.87 47.08
N GLY A 657 -15.41 -10.46 46.36
CA GLY A 657 -16.34 -11.49 46.84
C GLY A 657 -17.60 -10.94 47.52
N LYS A 658 -17.95 -9.67 47.29
CA LYS A 658 -19.07 -8.95 47.93
C LYS A 658 -19.79 -8.01 46.97
N PHE A 659 -20.94 -7.49 47.42
CA PHE A 659 -21.68 -6.43 46.73
C PHE A 659 -21.37 -5.07 47.36
N LEU A 660 -21.43 -4.00 46.57
CA LEU A 660 -21.14 -2.63 46.99
C LEU A 660 -22.43 -1.80 46.94
N GLN A 661 -22.73 -1.11 48.02
CA GLN A 661 -23.81 -0.13 48.08
C GLN A 661 -23.24 1.28 48.28
N PHE A 662 -23.88 2.28 47.71
CA PHE A 662 -23.59 3.68 48.02
C PHE A 662 -24.57 4.26 49.04
N ALA A 663 -24.14 5.29 49.74
CA ALA A 663 -25.00 6.13 50.55
C ALA A 663 -24.52 7.59 50.52
N THR A 664 -25.43 8.51 50.78
CA THR A 664 -25.17 9.93 50.90
C THR A 664 -25.35 10.36 52.34
N ILE A 665 -24.56 11.32 52.79
CA ILE A 665 -24.69 11.93 54.12
C ILE A 665 -25.10 13.38 53.91
N LYS A 666 -26.26 13.76 54.44
CA LYS A 666 -26.79 15.12 54.38
C LYS A 666 -26.54 15.85 55.69
N GLY A 667 -26.13 17.12 55.60
CA GLY A 667 -25.95 18.01 56.75
C GLY A 667 -24.82 17.61 57.73
N GLY A 668 -23.82 16.85 57.28
CA GLY A 668 -22.67 16.41 58.08
C GLY A 668 -21.71 15.50 57.31
N THR A 669 -20.75 14.92 58.01
CA THR A 669 -19.78 13.93 57.50
C THR A 669 -20.01 12.54 58.12
N LEU A 670 -19.36 11.51 57.59
CA LEU A 670 -19.30 10.17 58.17
C LEU A 670 -18.76 10.23 59.60
N GLY A 671 -17.77 11.08 59.84
CA GLY A 671 -17.25 11.34 61.18
C GLY A 671 -18.30 11.91 62.13
N ASP A 672 -19.19 12.79 61.66
CA ASP A 672 -20.26 13.35 62.50
C ASP A 672 -21.31 12.30 62.85
N LEU A 673 -21.71 11.47 61.88
CA LEU A 673 -22.64 10.35 62.09
C LEU A 673 -22.12 9.31 63.07
N ILE A 674 -20.86 8.88 62.92
CA ILE A 674 -20.23 7.89 63.82
C ILE A 674 -20.16 8.42 65.26
N ASN A 675 -19.93 9.73 65.43
CA ASN A 675 -19.79 10.36 66.74
C ASN A 675 -21.10 10.91 67.32
N GLY A 676 -22.25 10.67 66.67
CA GLY A 676 -23.55 11.16 67.12
C GLY A 676 -23.71 12.69 67.10
N ARG A 677 -22.93 13.39 66.27
CA ARG A 677 -22.87 14.86 66.17
C ARG A 677 -23.86 15.47 65.15
N GLY A 678 -24.76 14.66 64.61
CA GLY A 678 -25.77 15.06 63.62
C GLY A 678 -25.44 14.60 62.19
N GLY A 679 -26.40 14.77 61.29
CA GLY A 679 -26.35 14.29 59.90
C GLY A 679 -27.39 13.20 59.62
N GLU A 680 -27.81 13.08 58.36
CA GLU A 680 -28.76 12.06 57.90
C GLU A 680 -28.10 11.21 56.82
N ILE A 681 -28.08 9.89 57.00
CA ILE A 681 -27.64 8.94 55.97
C ILE A 681 -28.83 8.50 55.12
N ILE A 682 -28.65 8.52 53.81
CA ILE A 682 -29.62 7.97 52.85
C ILE A 682 -28.88 6.92 52.02
N PHE A 683 -29.39 5.70 52.05
CA PHE A 683 -28.85 4.55 51.34
C PHE A 683 -29.33 4.49 49.89
N ALA A 684 -28.54 3.93 48.97
CA ALA A 684 -28.97 3.66 47.60
C ALA A 684 -30.07 2.60 47.55
N THR A 685 -30.05 1.61 48.43
CA THR A 685 -31.10 0.60 48.55
C THR A 685 -32.32 1.19 49.25
N PRO A 686 -33.48 1.34 48.58
CA PRO A 686 -34.65 2.01 49.15
C PRO A 686 -35.18 1.39 50.44
N ALA A 687 -35.10 0.05 50.55
CA ALA A 687 -35.55 -0.70 51.72
C ALA A 687 -34.74 -0.38 53.00
N ALA A 688 -33.52 0.17 52.86
CA ALA A 688 -32.73 0.63 54.00
C ALA A 688 -33.18 1.99 54.55
N ASN A 689 -34.06 2.70 53.85
CA ASN A 689 -34.52 4.04 54.22
C ASN A 689 -36.00 4.00 54.64
N GLY A 690 -36.33 4.58 55.79
CA GLY A 690 -37.70 4.56 56.33
C GLY A 690 -38.76 5.27 55.47
N ASN A 691 -38.34 6.07 54.49
CA ASN A 691 -39.21 6.80 53.55
C ASN A 691 -39.20 6.20 52.13
N GLY A 692 -38.48 5.09 51.91
CA GLY A 692 -38.38 4.43 50.60
C GLY A 692 -37.65 5.24 49.51
N GLN A 693 -36.97 6.34 49.87
CA GLN A 693 -36.16 7.10 48.91
C GLN A 693 -34.83 6.37 48.63
N SER A 694 -34.23 6.62 47.48
CA SER A 694 -32.87 6.16 47.15
C SER A 694 -31.92 7.34 47.09
N ALA A 695 -30.67 7.13 47.51
CA ALA A 695 -29.57 8.04 47.25
C ALA A 695 -29.18 8.12 45.76
N ILE A 696 -29.60 7.15 44.93
CA ILE A 696 -29.32 7.10 43.49
C ILE A 696 -30.64 7.24 42.73
N ALA A 697 -30.78 8.33 41.97
CA ALA A 697 -31.95 8.56 41.13
C ALA A 697 -31.81 7.94 39.72
N ASN A 698 -30.57 7.76 39.23
CA ASN A 698 -30.27 7.10 37.96
C ASN A 698 -29.03 6.18 38.12
N PRO A 699 -29.17 4.85 37.95
CA PRO A 699 -28.07 3.90 38.12
C PRO A 699 -26.99 4.01 37.03
N ASN A 700 -27.21 4.75 35.94
CA ASN A 700 -26.21 4.93 34.86
C ASN A 700 -25.15 6.00 35.17
N VAL A 701 -25.17 6.59 36.36
CA VAL A 701 -24.33 7.75 36.73
C VAL A 701 -22.99 7.33 37.37
N LEU A 702 -22.77 6.03 37.61
CA LEU A 702 -21.58 5.53 38.28
C LEU A 702 -21.05 4.29 37.53
N SER A 703 -19.93 4.43 36.83
CA SER A 703 -19.20 3.32 36.23
C SER A 703 -18.04 2.93 37.13
N ALA A 704 -17.87 1.63 37.36
CA ALA A 704 -16.78 1.06 38.14
C ALA A 704 -15.93 0.14 37.26
N GLN A 705 -14.63 0.42 37.24
CA GLN A 705 -13.64 -0.29 36.45
C GLN A 705 -12.73 -1.06 37.41
N SER A 706 -12.48 -2.35 37.17
CA SER A 706 -11.27 -2.99 37.71
C SER A 706 -10.08 -2.43 36.93
N VAL A 707 -9.07 -1.92 37.65
CA VAL A 707 -7.80 -1.49 37.03
C VAL A 707 -6.91 -2.70 36.80
#